data_AF-A0A0N1NZW6-F1
#
_entry.id   AF-A0A0N1NZW6-F1
#
_cell.length_a   1.000
_cell.length_b   1.000
_cell.length_c   1.000
_cell.angle_alpha   90.00
_cell.angle_beta   90.00
_cell.angle_gamma   90.00
#
_symmetry.space_group_name_H-M   'P 1'
#
loop_
_entity.id
_entity.type
_entity.pdbx_description
1 polymer ?
#
loop_
_entity_poly.entity_id
_entity_poly.type
_entity_poly.pdbx_seq_one_letter_code
_entity_poly.pdbx_strand_id
1 'polypeptide(L)'
;MAYSETTGSYSSLLNALRPVNGAGPNRKRRKLDHHPELETGESTSPRSSATYTDHDKTENAPVAAKTQDVSKDAIEGGDANEAEDAESEDGDETEDPFDRHFSIPTVKEIQASIAERSRDKQKPNSKMVGTSLRKTWLAAPDTQPSSVVRKLADISLKRRLQHKASELIADLTESESDVAGAIFGYHDVVVGCRTVTNSSRFRDICVLHALNHAFKTRDRVLKNTAKLSQSDDDQQEYRDQGFTRPKVLIMLPTKQSCVRFIDAIVRYSEPEQQENKARFLETFSRDDTEEWSEKPEDFQELFGGNHEEDFRIGLKFTRKTIKYFSGFYNSDIILCSPLGLFRAISSGGSKDEKKAPDAGFLSSIEIAIIDHASALQMQNWQHVESAFSELNGIPKESHGCDYRRVREWYLDGLSKYMQQTIILSAYLTPEINALASSRLHNIAGMIKYVPLYEGSMLDVTNSVPIPVSQTFLRFDSPTASKDSDARFKYFCASIIPQIAKDKGSKGVLVYVPTYADFTRVRNHLTNSLESTSISFGCVSEYTSVKDTARARSHLLSGRNTILLYTERAHHHFRYKIKGVRKVIFYGPPENPIFWNEIVAMLGINRDLIDGSVNGGKGSARAMFSKWDVLKLERIVGTDRVGRLISDGAGDVFDFV
;
A
#
# COMPACT_ATOMS: atom_id res chain seq x y z
N MET A 1 -33.32 23.74 20.82
CA MET A 1 -34.64 23.26 20.39
C MET A 1 -34.53 21.76 20.19
N ALA A 2 -35.32 21.01 20.97
CA ALA A 2 -35.61 19.56 20.96
C ALA A 2 -34.48 18.56 20.57
N TYR A 3 -33.92 17.92 21.60
CA TYR A 3 -33.24 16.63 21.49
C TYR A 3 -34.28 15.52 21.30
N SER A 4 -34.08 14.67 20.29
CA SER A 4 -34.82 13.42 20.09
C SER A 4 -33.90 12.27 20.52
N GLU A 5 -34.24 11.61 21.62
CA GLU A 5 -33.61 10.37 22.08
C GLU A 5 -33.79 9.26 21.03
N THR A 6 -32.68 8.74 20.49
CA THR A 6 -32.68 7.56 19.62
C THR A 6 -32.46 6.30 20.47
N THR A 7 -33.50 5.83 21.14
CA THR A 7 -33.54 4.53 21.86
C THR A 7 -34.26 3.43 21.05
N GLY A 8 -34.31 3.56 19.71
CA GLY A 8 -35.15 2.72 18.86
C GLY A 8 -34.45 1.69 17.94
N SER A 9 -33.12 1.66 17.82
CA SER A 9 -32.49 0.77 16.83
C SER A 9 -32.42 -0.69 17.29
N TYR A 10 -32.09 -0.94 18.57
CA TYR A 10 -31.90 -2.28 19.12
C TYR A 10 -33.20 -3.10 19.19
N SER A 11 -34.29 -2.48 19.65
CA SER A 11 -35.60 -3.13 19.72
C SER A 11 -36.19 -3.41 18.33
N SER A 12 -35.91 -2.54 17.35
CA SER A 12 -36.33 -2.71 15.96
C SER A 12 -35.61 -3.88 15.28
N LEU A 13 -34.33 -4.09 15.59
CA LEU A 13 -33.51 -5.20 15.05
C LEU A 13 -33.95 -6.55 15.64
N LEU A 14 -34.29 -6.60 16.93
CA LEU A 14 -34.84 -7.80 17.57
C LEU A 14 -36.24 -8.18 17.07
N ASN A 15 -37.09 -7.20 16.74
CA ASN A 15 -38.42 -7.45 16.20
C ASN A 15 -38.41 -7.93 14.74
N ALA A 16 -37.41 -7.54 13.95
CA ALA A 16 -37.26 -7.98 12.56
C ALA A 16 -36.81 -9.45 12.43
N LEU A 17 -36.31 -10.08 13.52
CA LEU A 17 -35.64 -11.37 13.49
C LEU A 17 -36.34 -12.50 14.25
N ARG A 18 -37.59 -12.31 14.70
CA ARG A 18 -38.36 -13.42 15.31
C ARG A 18 -38.85 -14.41 14.25
N PRO A 19 -38.57 -15.72 14.38
CA PRO A 19 -39.09 -16.72 13.46
C PRO A 19 -40.60 -16.92 13.68
N VAL A 20 -41.40 -16.72 12.63
CA VAL A 20 -42.83 -17.04 12.63
C VAL A 20 -42.98 -18.55 12.48
N ASN A 21 -43.31 -19.24 13.59
CA ASN A 21 -43.77 -20.62 13.56
C ASN A 21 -45.18 -20.67 12.97
N GLY A 22 -45.35 -21.34 11.81
CA GLY A 22 -46.65 -21.60 11.20
C GLY A 22 -46.57 -22.53 9.99
N ALA A 23 -47.31 -23.64 10.06
CA ALA A 23 -47.39 -24.78 9.14
C ALA A 23 -47.46 -24.47 7.62
N GLY A 24 -46.82 -25.34 6.81
CA GLY A 24 -46.65 -25.19 5.35
C GLY A 24 -47.88 -25.47 4.47
N PRO A 25 -47.69 -25.63 3.14
CA PRO A 25 -48.05 -26.94 2.57
C PRO A 25 -47.08 -27.49 1.51
N ASN A 26 -47.03 -28.83 1.50
CA ASN A 26 -46.34 -29.74 0.57
C ASN A 26 -46.64 -29.51 -0.92
N ARG A 27 -45.64 -29.76 -1.81
CA ARG A 27 -45.87 -30.52 -3.06
C ARG A 27 -44.59 -31.02 -3.78
N LYS A 28 -44.43 -32.36 -3.70
CA LYS A 28 -44.07 -33.36 -4.73
C LYS A 28 -42.86 -33.14 -5.67
N ARG A 29 -41.83 -33.96 -5.41
CA ARG A 29 -40.82 -34.44 -6.39
C ARG A 29 -41.48 -35.27 -7.50
N ARG A 30 -41.01 -35.12 -8.74
CA ARG A 30 -41.26 -36.06 -9.84
C ARG A 30 -39.92 -36.40 -10.52
N LYS A 31 -39.54 -37.68 -10.47
CA LYS A 31 -38.48 -38.29 -11.29
C LYS A 31 -39.08 -38.69 -12.63
N LEU A 32 -38.33 -38.53 -13.72
CA LEU A 32 -38.42 -39.39 -14.91
C LEU A 32 -37.00 -39.58 -15.47
N ASP A 33 -36.56 -40.83 -15.52
CA ASP A 33 -35.42 -41.32 -16.28
C ASP A 33 -35.79 -41.41 -17.77
N HIS A 34 -34.81 -41.16 -18.66
CA HIS A 34 -34.62 -41.92 -19.91
C HIS A 34 -33.33 -41.50 -20.64
N HIS A 35 -32.41 -42.46 -20.77
CA HIS A 35 -31.53 -42.70 -21.94
C HIS A 35 -31.98 -44.09 -22.51
N PRO A 36 -31.55 -44.60 -23.70
CA PRO A 36 -30.43 -44.23 -24.60
C PRO A 36 -30.94 -44.04 -26.08
N GLU A 37 -30.20 -43.89 -27.19
CA GLU A 37 -29.05 -44.62 -27.75
C GLU A 37 -28.59 -43.98 -29.10
N LEU A 38 -27.29 -44.15 -29.44
CA LEU A 38 -26.52 -44.18 -30.72
C LEU A 38 -27.17 -43.72 -32.06
N GLU A 39 -26.47 -43.02 -32.97
CA GLU A 39 -25.59 -43.63 -33.99
C GLU A 39 -24.69 -42.63 -34.79
N THR A 40 -23.46 -43.09 -35.06
CA THR A 40 -22.62 -43.07 -36.28
C THR A 40 -22.22 -41.79 -37.05
N GLY A 41 -20.94 -41.76 -37.45
CA GLY A 41 -20.38 -40.89 -38.49
C GLY A 41 -18.85 -40.77 -38.47
N GLU A 42 -18.13 -41.77 -38.99
CA GLU A 42 -16.68 -41.78 -39.22
C GLU A 42 -16.23 -40.84 -40.36
N SER A 43 -15.00 -40.32 -40.31
CA SER A 43 -14.02 -40.52 -41.41
C SER A 43 -12.61 -39.94 -41.11
N THR A 44 -11.62 -40.84 -41.23
CA THR A 44 -10.28 -40.70 -41.85
C THR A 44 -9.11 -39.97 -41.17
N SER A 45 -8.15 -40.79 -40.74
CA SER A 45 -6.68 -40.62 -40.55
C SER A 45 -5.92 -40.53 -41.91
N PRO A 46 -4.54 -40.56 -42.02
CA PRO A 46 -3.44 -40.55 -41.02
C PRO A 46 -2.12 -39.77 -41.38
N ARG A 47 -1.17 -39.72 -40.39
CA ARG A 47 0.33 -39.78 -40.48
C ARG A 47 1.10 -38.64 -41.21
N SER A 48 2.35 -38.25 -40.91
CA SER A 48 3.33 -38.39 -39.81
C SER A 48 4.65 -37.70 -40.27
N SER A 49 5.52 -37.34 -39.31
CA SER A 49 6.96 -36.95 -39.40
C SER A 49 7.28 -35.47 -39.68
N ALA A 50 8.36 -34.84 -39.19
CA ALA A 50 9.20 -34.95 -37.98
C ALA A 50 10.18 -33.74 -38.03
N THR A 51 10.46 -33.11 -36.89
CA THR A 51 11.72 -32.37 -36.51
C THR A 51 12.13 -31.09 -37.27
N TYR A 52 12.11 -29.91 -36.62
CA TYR A 52 13.24 -29.28 -35.88
C TYR A 52 12.87 -27.85 -35.40
N THR A 53 13.20 -27.60 -34.13
CA THR A 53 13.54 -26.35 -33.40
C THR A 53 13.40 -24.98 -34.10
N ASP A 54 12.64 -24.07 -33.49
CA ASP A 54 13.21 -22.79 -33.02
C ASP A 54 12.34 -22.20 -31.89
N HIS A 55 13.02 -21.72 -30.85
CA HIS A 55 12.41 -21.03 -29.72
C HIS A 55 12.20 -19.56 -30.09
N ASP A 56 11.16 -18.99 -29.48
CA ASP A 56 10.96 -17.56 -29.21
C ASP A 56 9.88 -16.87 -30.04
N LYS A 57 8.86 -16.42 -29.29
CA LYS A 57 7.65 -15.64 -29.60
C LYS A 57 6.44 -16.26 -28.89
N THR A 58 6.16 -15.78 -27.69
CA THR A 58 4.77 -15.61 -27.27
C THR A 58 4.36 -14.17 -27.56
N GLU A 59 3.45 -14.06 -28.52
CA GLU A 59 2.65 -12.88 -28.77
C GLU A 59 1.83 -12.55 -27.52
N ASN A 60 1.76 -11.26 -27.21
CA ASN A 60 0.84 -10.70 -26.24
C ASN A 60 -0.60 -10.92 -26.70
N ALA A 61 -1.20 -12.02 -26.25
CA ALA A 61 -2.61 -12.15 -25.97
C ALA A 61 -2.77 -12.29 -24.44
N PRO A 62 -3.85 -11.79 -23.83
CA PRO A 62 -3.99 -11.80 -22.38
C PRO A 62 -4.17 -13.25 -21.93
N VAL A 63 -3.08 -13.88 -21.50
CA VAL A 63 -3.16 -15.15 -20.79
C VAL A 63 -3.74 -14.81 -19.42
N ALA A 64 -5.04 -15.05 -19.27
CA ALA A 64 -5.68 -15.11 -17.98
C ALA A 64 -4.94 -16.14 -17.13
N ALA A 65 -4.04 -15.64 -16.27
CA ALA A 65 -3.46 -16.44 -15.20
C ALA A 65 -4.62 -16.98 -14.38
N LYS A 66 -4.86 -18.28 -14.50
CA LYS A 66 -5.87 -19.00 -13.73
C LYS A 66 -5.39 -19.06 -12.28
N THR A 67 -5.69 -18.04 -11.49
CA THR A 67 -5.71 -18.16 -10.03
C THR A 67 -6.96 -18.99 -9.69
N GLN A 68 -6.80 -20.31 -9.73
CA GLN A 68 -7.86 -21.27 -9.41
C GLN A 68 -8.18 -21.25 -7.91
N ASP A 69 -9.48 -21.08 -7.66
CA ASP A 69 -10.30 -21.51 -6.53
C ASP A 69 -9.81 -21.19 -5.10
N VAL A 70 -10.50 -20.21 -4.51
CA VAL A 70 -10.88 -20.26 -3.10
C VAL A 70 -12.00 -21.31 -3.04
N SER A 71 -11.70 -22.49 -2.50
CA SER A 71 -12.75 -23.47 -2.18
C SER A 71 -13.78 -22.77 -1.30
N LYS A 72 -15.07 -23.00 -1.57
CA LYS A 72 -16.12 -22.77 -0.59
C LYS A 72 -15.88 -23.77 0.54
N ASP A 73 -14.97 -23.43 1.45
CA ASP A 73 -14.90 -24.09 2.73
C ASP A 73 -16.23 -23.80 3.42
N ALA A 74 -17.00 -24.85 3.69
CA ALA A 74 -18.11 -24.77 4.63
C ALA A 74 -17.59 -24.19 5.94
N ILE A 75 -18.45 -23.53 6.72
CA ILE A 75 -18.13 -23.08 8.07
C ILE A 75 -17.72 -24.33 8.87
N GLU A 76 -16.42 -24.62 8.95
CA GLU A 76 -15.89 -25.70 9.77
C GLU A 76 -16.09 -25.30 11.22
N GLY A 77 -17.15 -25.82 11.83
CA GLY A 77 -17.35 -25.84 13.27
C GLY A 77 -16.32 -26.77 13.91
N GLY A 78 -15.10 -26.26 14.10
CA GLY A 78 -13.96 -27.02 14.63
C GLY A 78 -13.28 -26.43 15.86
N ASP A 79 -13.68 -25.25 16.34
CA ASP A 79 -13.01 -24.61 17.49
C ASP A 79 -13.50 -25.13 18.87
N ALA A 80 -14.47 -26.04 18.92
CA ALA A 80 -15.07 -26.51 20.19
C ALA A 80 -14.15 -27.41 21.03
N ASN A 81 -13.13 -28.05 20.44
CA ASN A 81 -12.19 -28.94 21.15
C ASN A 81 -10.83 -28.28 21.47
N GLU A 82 -10.65 -26.98 21.20
CA GLU A 82 -9.41 -26.25 21.56
C GLU A 82 -9.52 -25.49 22.90
N ALA A 83 -10.65 -25.64 23.61
CA ALA A 83 -10.98 -24.89 24.83
C ALA A 83 -10.19 -25.30 26.09
N GLU A 84 -9.58 -26.49 26.13
CA GLU A 84 -9.03 -27.05 27.38
C GLU A 84 -7.63 -26.52 27.77
N ASP A 85 -6.95 -25.74 26.93
CA ASP A 85 -5.54 -25.34 27.15
C ASP A 85 -5.26 -23.87 26.78
N ALA A 86 -6.22 -22.97 26.97
CA ALA A 86 -5.94 -21.53 26.86
C ALA A 86 -5.03 -21.10 28.02
N GLU A 87 -3.73 -20.90 27.74
CA GLU A 87 -2.76 -20.46 28.75
C GLU A 87 -3.30 -19.25 29.56
N SER A 88 -3.58 -19.50 30.84
CA SER A 88 -4.07 -18.52 31.80
C SER A 88 -2.92 -17.62 32.24
N GLU A 89 -2.60 -16.66 31.40
CA GLU A 89 -1.66 -15.59 31.73
C GLU A 89 -2.44 -14.32 32.04
N ASP A 90 -2.88 -14.23 33.30
CA ASP A 90 -3.45 -13.01 33.87
C ASP A 90 -2.28 -12.16 34.36
N GLY A 91 -1.74 -11.31 33.47
CA GLY A 91 -1.11 -10.06 33.92
C GLY A 91 -2.21 -9.07 34.32
N ASP A 92 -1.88 -8.03 35.09
CA ASP A 92 -2.87 -7.00 35.45
C ASP A 92 -3.55 -6.45 34.18
N GLU A 93 -4.80 -6.85 33.95
CA GLU A 93 -5.59 -6.54 32.73
C GLU A 93 -5.79 -5.03 32.51
N THR A 94 -5.44 -4.20 33.50
CA THR A 94 -5.57 -2.75 33.48
C THR A 94 -4.33 -2.02 32.94
N GLU A 95 -3.15 -2.66 32.85
CA GLU A 95 -1.93 -2.04 32.33
C GLU A 95 -1.65 -2.34 30.84
N ASP A 96 -2.29 -3.36 30.25
CA ASP A 96 -2.05 -3.75 28.85
C ASP A 96 -2.67 -2.74 27.86
N PRO A 97 -1.88 -2.16 26.93
CA PRO A 97 -2.41 -1.29 25.88
C PRO A 97 -3.52 -1.91 25.03
N PHE A 98 -3.51 -3.24 24.86
CA PHE A 98 -4.59 -3.95 24.16
C PHE A 98 -5.93 -3.81 24.89
N ASP A 99 -5.93 -3.98 26.21
CA ASP A 99 -7.16 -3.94 27.00
C ASP A 99 -7.65 -2.53 27.22
N ARG A 100 -6.74 -1.60 27.48
CA ARG A 100 -7.05 -0.18 27.52
C ARG A 100 -7.69 0.32 26.23
N HIS A 101 -7.28 -0.22 25.08
CA HIS A 101 -7.81 0.20 23.79
C HIS A 101 -9.11 -0.53 23.41
N PHE A 102 -9.22 -1.85 23.53
CA PHE A 102 -10.37 -2.60 22.98
C PHE A 102 -11.41 -3.07 24.01
N SER A 103 -11.04 -3.15 25.29
CA SER A 103 -11.86 -3.79 26.33
C SER A 103 -12.48 -2.80 27.29
N ILE A 104 -11.73 -1.76 27.67
CA ILE A 104 -12.14 -0.78 28.69
C ILE A 104 -13.10 0.29 28.13
N PRO A 105 -12.88 0.87 26.92
CA PRO A 105 -13.65 2.03 26.50
C PRO A 105 -15.13 1.72 26.31
N THR A 106 -15.97 2.44 27.05
CA THR A 106 -17.42 2.41 26.87
C THR A 106 -17.82 3.24 25.64
N VAL A 107 -18.98 2.93 25.05
CA VAL A 107 -19.55 3.71 23.92
C VAL A 107 -19.60 5.21 24.24
N LYS A 108 -19.90 5.58 25.48
CA LYS A 108 -19.95 6.98 25.94
C LYS A 108 -18.58 7.65 25.93
N GLU A 109 -17.53 6.96 26.37
CA GLU A 109 -16.16 7.47 26.36
C GLU A 109 -15.62 7.64 24.94
N ILE A 110 -15.93 6.69 24.05
CA ILE A 110 -15.59 6.80 22.62
C ILE A 110 -16.27 8.03 22.02
N GLN A 111 -17.59 8.20 22.26
CA GLN A 111 -18.34 9.37 21.79
C GLN A 111 -17.83 10.69 22.38
N ALA A 112 -17.44 10.71 23.65
CA ALA A 112 -16.83 11.87 24.29
C ALA A 112 -15.50 12.24 23.63
N SER A 113 -14.62 11.25 23.40
CA SER A 113 -13.33 11.43 22.72
C SER A 113 -13.51 11.98 21.29
N ILE A 114 -14.51 11.48 20.56
CA ILE A 114 -14.87 11.99 19.23
C ILE A 114 -15.35 13.45 19.31
N ALA A 115 -16.22 13.76 20.28
CA ALA A 115 -16.75 15.10 20.44
C ALA A 115 -15.66 16.10 20.79
N GLU A 116 -14.71 15.75 21.67
CA GLU A 116 -13.55 16.58 22.00
C GLU A 116 -12.68 16.86 20.78
N ARG A 117 -12.34 15.83 20.00
CA ARG A 117 -11.56 15.96 18.75
C ARG A 117 -12.27 16.85 17.71
N SER A 118 -13.59 16.90 17.71
CA SER A 118 -14.37 17.74 16.79
C SER A 118 -14.47 19.22 17.22
N ARG A 119 -14.43 19.49 18.54
CA ARG A 119 -14.57 20.83 19.11
C ARG A 119 -13.26 21.61 19.08
N ASP A 120 -12.16 20.91 19.31
CA ASP A 120 -10.86 21.53 19.44
C ASP A 120 -10.21 21.61 18.06
N LYS A 121 -9.88 22.82 17.59
CA LYS A 121 -9.04 23.00 16.39
C LYS A 121 -7.60 22.66 16.80
N GLN A 122 -7.36 21.38 17.09
CA GLN A 122 -6.12 20.91 17.68
C GLN A 122 -4.97 21.26 16.76
N LYS A 123 -4.06 22.09 17.26
CA LYS A 123 -2.81 22.36 16.58
C LYS A 123 -1.93 21.12 16.69
N PRO A 124 -1.30 20.67 15.60
CA PRO A 124 -0.34 19.58 15.67
C PRO A 124 0.85 20.00 16.53
N ASN A 125 1.29 19.09 17.40
CA ASN A 125 2.55 19.23 18.12
C ASN A 125 3.65 18.50 17.35
N SER A 126 4.87 19.04 17.34
CA SER A 126 6.00 18.43 16.66
C SER A 126 7.25 18.44 17.55
N LYS A 127 8.04 17.38 17.46
CA LYS A 127 9.34 17.22 18.15
C LYS A 127 10.32 16.47 17.24
N MET A 128 11.62 16.74 17.39
CA MET A 128 12.68 15.94 16.78
C MET A 128 12.91 14.65 17.60
N VAL A 129 13.02 13.53 16.90
CA VAL A 129 13.47 12.23 17.41
C VAL A 129 14.85 11.99 16.79
N GLY A 130 15.88 11.87 17.62
CA GLY A 130 17.26 11.92 17.16
C GLY A 130 17.58 13.22 16.39
N THR A 131 18.42 13.11 15.36
CA THR A 131 18.93 14.27 14.59
C THR A 131 18.14 14.55 13.31
N SER A 132 17.46 13.56 12.74
CA SER A 132 16.94 13.63 11.36
C SER A 132 15.45 13.29 11.21
N LEU A 133 14.75 12.93 12.29
CA LEU A 133 13.33 12.53 12.21
C LEU A 133 12.42 13.49 12.96
N ARG A 134 11.44 14.07 12.26
CA ARG A 134 10.39 14.89 12.87
C ARG A 134 9.18 14.02 13.19
N LYS A 135 8.86 13.92 14.48
CA LYS A 135 7.61 13.34 14.99
C LYS A 135 6.56 14.44 15.14
N THR A 136 5.38 14.23 14.59
CA THR A 136 4.24 15.15 14.70
C THR A 136 3.01 14.36 15.15
N TRP A 137 2.25 14.89 16.11
CA TRP A 137 1.05 14.23 16.60
C TRP A 137 -0.07 15.25 16.84
N LEU A 138 -1.30 14.76 16.75
CA LEU A 138 -2.49 15.50 17.17
C LEU A 138 -2.76 15.08 18.62
N ALA A 139 -2.64 16.02 19.56
CA ALA A 139 -2.72 15.70 20.98
C ALA A 139 -4.14 15.33 21.41
N ALA A 140 -4.32 14.19 22.07
CA ALA A 140 -5.35 14.09 23.10
C ALA A 140 -4.87 14.89 24.34
N PRO A 141 -5.76 15.50 25.14
CA PRO A 141 -5.33 16.19 26.35
C PRO A 141 -4.58 15.23 27.30
N ASP A 142 -3.42 15.66 27.78
CA ASP A 142 -2.57 15.06 28.83
C ASP A 142 -1.73 13.78 28.57
N THR A 143 -1.61 13.27 27.34
CA THR A 143 -0.72 12.11 27.07
C THR A 143 0.47 12.47 26.19
N GLN A 144 1.69 12.19 26.67
CA GLN A 144 2.82 12.00 25.75
C GLN A 144 2.48 10.81 24.84
N PRO A 145 2.59 10.94 23.51
CA PRO A 145 1.92 10.04 22.57
C PRO A 145 2.57 8.65 22.44
N SER A 146 3.74 8.39 23.04
CA SER A 146 4.30 7.04 23.12
C SER A 146 5.45 6.98 24.11
N SER A 147 5.57 5.86 24.82
CA SER A 147 6.83 5.47 25.47
C SER A 147 7.79 4.91 24.42
N VAL A 148 9.07 5.19 24.57
CA VAL A 148 10.14 4.61 23.75
C VAL A 148 10.33 3.16 24.19
N VAL A 149 10.28 2.20 23.27
CA VAL A 149 10.46 0.77 23.57
C VAL A 149 11.95 0.45 23.71
N ARG A 150 12.44 0.29 24.94
CA ARG A 150 13.84 -0.04 25.22
C ARG A 150 14.04 -1.47 25.67
N LYS A 151 12.99 -2.08 26.23
CA LYS A 151 13.02 -3.42 26.81
C LYS A 151 11.74 -4.16 26.45
N LEU A 152 11.81 -5.48 26.53
CA LEU A 152 10.65 -6.35 26.37
C LEU A 152 9.52 -6.00 27.35
N ALA A 153 9.86 -5.60 28.58
CA ALA A 153 8.90 -5.19 29.60
C ALA A 153 8.10 -3.92 29.22
N ASP A 154 8.57 -3.14 28.25
CA ASP A 154 7.87 -1.94 27.78
C ASP A 154 6.70 -2.31 26.84
N ILE A 155 6.57 -3.59 26.46
CA ILE A 155 5.50 -4.09 25.59
C ILE A 155 4.85 -5.33 26.20
N SER A 156 3.53 -5.32 26.32
CA SER A 156 2.75 -6.48 26.75
C SER A 156 2.61 -7.50 25.61
N LEU A 157 3.62 -8.36 25.44
CA LEU A 157 3.62 -9.46 24.44
C LEU A 157 3.24 -10.81 25.06
N LYS A 158 2.51 -11.63 24.31
CA LYS A 158 2.29 -13.05 24.61
C LYS A 158 3.62 -13.80 24.75
N ARG A 159 3.75 -14.71 25.74
CA ARG A 159 5.00 -15.44 26.01
C ARG A 159 5.61 -16.11 24.79
N ARG A 160 4.80 -16.75 23.95
CA ARG A 160 5.26 -17.37 22.69
C ARG A 160 5.96 -16.41 21.71
N LEU A 161 5.71 -15.11 21.81
CA LEU A 161 6.34 -14.10 20.96
C LEU A 161 7.59 -13.47 21.60
N GLN A 162 7.76 -13.61 22.92
CA GLN A 162 8.76 -12.88 23.71
C GLN A 162 10.20 -13.25 23.34
N HIS A 163 10.46 -14.53 23.06
CA HIS A 163 11.81 -15.02 22.77
C HIS A 163 12.40 -14.30 21.56
N LYS A 164 11.75 -14.36 20.40
CA LYS A 164 12.18 -13.67 19.19
C LYS A 164 12.00 -12.16 19.23
N ALA A 165 11.02 -11.65 19.97
CA ALA A 165 10.88 -10.21 20.18
C ALA A 165 12.09 -9.59 20.90
N SER A 166 12.70 -10.31 21.85
CA SER A 166 13.86 -9.81 22.58
C SER A 166 15.07 -9.54 21.68
N GLU A 167 15.31 -10.41 20.69
CA GLU A 167 16.36 -10.25 19.67
C GLU A 167 16.11 -8.98 18.83
N LEU A 168 14.87 -8.76 18.40
CA LEU A 168 14.48 -7.57 17.62
C LEU A 168 14.64 -6.28 18.43
N ILE A 169 14.08 -6.22 19.64
CA ILE A 169 14.06 -5.01 20.47
C ILE A 169 15.48 -4.54 20.80
N ALA A 170 16.42 -5.47 20.99
CA ALA A 170 17.81 -5.14 21.28
C ALA A 170 18.54 -4.46 20.09
N ASP A 171 18.10 -4.69 18.85
CA ASP A 171 18.70 -4.14 17.62
C ASP A 171 18.02 -2.86 17.12
N LEU A 172 16.96 -2.38 17.78
CA LEU A 172 16.22 -1.20 17.32
C LEU A 172 17.02 0.09 17.55
N THR A 173 17.06 0.92 16.51
CA THR A 173 17.53 2.32 16.64
C THR A 173 16.54 3.16 17.45
N GLU A 174 16.98 4.35 17.92
CA GLU A 174 16.12 5.27 18.67
C GLU A 174 14.83 5.63 17.89
N SER A 175 14.94 5.86 16.58
CA SER A 175 13.79 6.14 15.72
C SER A 175 12.85 4.95 15.57
N GLU A 176 13.38 3.75 15.39
CA GLU A 176 12.56 2.54 15.23
C GLU A 176 11.88 2.16 16.54
N SER A 177 12.56 2.38 17.66
CA SER A 177 12.03 2.18 19.02
C SER A 177 10.87 3.13 19.34
N ASP A 178 10.94 4.41 18.94
CA ASP A 178 9.84 5.36 19.13
C ASP A 178 8.64 5.02 18.22
N VAL A 179 8.89 4.58 16.98
CA VAL A 179 7.85 4.07 16.07
C VAL A 179 7.20 2.81 16.64
N ALA A 180 7.99 1.87 17.18
CA ALA A 180 7.49 0.67 17.83
C ALA A 180 6.56 1.02 19.00
N GLY A 181 6.95 1.97 19.85
CA GLY A 181 6.11 2.44 20.96
C GLY A 181 4.77 3.00 20.51
N ALA A 182 4.74 3.78 19.43
CA ALA A 182 3.50 4.26 18.82
C ALA A 182 2.62 3.12 18.30
N ILE A 183 3.22 2.12 17.63
CA ILE A 183 2.52 0.96 17.07
C ILE A 183 1.92 0.10 18.21
N PHE A 184 2.72 -0.29 19.20
CA PHE A 184 2.25 -1.11 20.32
C PHE A 184 1.29 -0.38 21.26
N GLY A 185 1.34 0.95 21.29
CA GLY A 185 0.36 1.80 21.96
C GLY A 185 -0.96 1.99 21.19
N TYR A 186 -1.19 1.25 20.10
CA TYR A 186 -2.39 1.31 19.27
C TYR A 186 -2.70 2.69 18.66
N HIS A 187 -1.71 3.58 18.48
CA HIS A 187 -1.92 4.84 17.79
C HIS A 187 -1.99 4.61 16.27
N ASP A 188 -2.71 5.46 15.55
CA ASP A 188 -2.54 5.52 14.09
C ASP A 188 -1.14 6.04 13.77
N VAL A 189 -0.42 5.36 12.87
CA VAL A 189 0.98 5.69 12.58
C VAL A 189 1.17 5.92 11.09
N VAL A 190 1.81 7.04 10.73
CA VAL A 190 2.24 7.33 9.36
C VAL A 190 3.76 7.53 9.36
N VAL A 191 4.49 6.60 8.76
CA VAL A 191 5.95 6.62 8.64
C VAL A 191 6.35 6.99 7.22
N GLY A 192 7.03 8.13 7.07
CA GLY A 192 7.55 8.64 5.80
C GLY A 192 9.06 8.48 5.61
N CYS A 193 9.71 7.62 6.39
CA CYS A 193 11.16 7.41 6.41
C CYS A 193 11.56 5.94 6.22
N ARG A 194 10.74 5.15 5.52
CA ARG A 194 11.11 3.77 5.15
C ARG A 194 12.28 3.79 4.16
N THR A 195 13.32 3.03 4.44
CA THR A 195 14.49 2.83 3.58
C THR A 195 14.71 1.34 3.35
N VAL A 196 15.62 0.99 2.44
CA VAL A 196 16.02 -0.41 2.22
C VAL A 196 16.55 -1.03 3.52
N THR A 197 17.32 -0.27 4.29
CA THR A 197 18.01 -0.74 5.51
C THR A 197 17.07 -0.97 6.70
N ASN A 198 16.01 -0.18 6.86
CA ASN A 198 15.03 -0.35 7.95
C ASN A 198 13.77 -1.12 7.55
N SER A 199 13.63 -1.47 6.27
CA SER A 199 12.47 -2.19 5.72
C SER A 199 12.13 -3.47 6.47
N SER A 200 13.14 -4.28 6.80
CA SER A 200 12.99 -5.52 7.55
C SER A 200 12.55 -5.27 8.98
N ARG A 201 13.13 -4.27 9.66
CA ARG A 201 12.81 -3.91 11.04
C ARG A 201 11.38 -3.40 11.18
N PHE A 202 10.92 -2.52 10.29
CA PHE A 202 9.52 -2.08 10.33
C PHE A 202 8.53 -3.21 10.05
N ARG A 203 8.85 -4.11 9.09
CA ARG A 203 8.04 -5.31 8.85
C ARG A 203 7.97 -6.18 10.10
N ASP A 204 9.08 -6.38 10.78
CA ASP A 204 9.16 -7.20 11.99
C ASP A 204 8.35 -6.62 13.14
N ILE A 205 8.44 -5.31 13.38
CA ILE A 205 7.62 -4.59 14.36
C ILE A 205 6.13 -4.77 14.04
N CYS A 206 5.72 -4.55 12.80
CA CYS A 206 4.32 -4.69 12.36
C CYS A 206 3.83 -6.13 12.51
N VAL A 207 4.63 -7.13 12.15
CA VAL A 207 4.28 -8.55 12.27
C VAL A 207 4.13 -8.95 13.73
N LEU A 208 5.07 -8.55 14.59
CA LEU A 208 5.04 -8.85 16.02
C LEU A 208 3.77 -8.26 16.66
N HIS A 209 3.43 -7.01 16.32
CA HIS A 209 2.21 -6.35 16.77
C HIS A 209 0.93 -7.05 16.27
N ALA A 210 0.87 -7.36 14.97
CA ALA A 210 -0.26 -8.05 14.36
C ALA A 210 -0.50 -9.44 14.98
N LEU A 211 0.57 -10.22 15.20
CA LEU A 211 0.49 -11.53 15.84
C LEU A 211 0.03 -11.41 17.30
N ASN A 212 0.61 -10.49 18.06
CA ASN A 212 0.24 -10.28 19.46
C ASN A 212 -1.25 -9.93 19.58
N HIS A 213 -1.75 -9.03 18.73
CA HIS A 213 -3.14 -8.66 18.67
C HIS A 213 -4.05 -9.84 18.28
N ALA A 214 -3.75 -10.54 17.18
CA ALA A 214 -4.55 -11.68 16.73
C ALA A 214 -4.63 -12.79 17.79
N PHE A 215 -3.50 -13.07 18.45
CA PHE A 215 -3.40 -14.06 19.51
C PHE A 215 -4.15 -13.66 20.79
N LYS A 216 -4.03 -12.41 21.25
CA LYS A 216 -4.82 -11.91 22.39
C LYS A 216 -6.31 -12.02 22.13
N THR A 217 -6.76 -11.61 20.94
CA THR A 217 -8.17 -11.69 20.55
C THR A 217 -8.66 -13.14 20.48
N ARG A 218 -7.89 -14.05 19.85
CA ARG A 218 -8.26 -15.48 19.80
C ARG A 218 -8.34 -16.10 21.19
N ASP A 219 -7.32 -15.90 22.03
CA ASP A 219 -7.26 -16.49 23.37
C ASP A 219 -8.42 -15.99 24.24
N ARG A 220 -8.80 -14.72 24.14
CA ARG A 220 -9.98 -14.18 24.83
C ARG A 220 -11.27 -14.86 24.40
N VAL A 221 -11.47 -15.00 23.09
CA VAL A 221 -12.67 -15.65 22.53
C VAL A 221 -12.75 -17.11 22.96
N LEU A 222 -11.63 -17.84 22.95
CA LEU A 222 -11.56 -19.23 23.41
C LEU A 222 -11.85 -19.35 24.91
N LYS A 223 -11.21 -18.53 25.77
CA LYS A 223 -11.47 -18.52 27.22
C LYS A 223 -12.94 -18.26 27.55
N ASN A 224 -13.56 -17.27 26.90
CA ASN A 224 -14.97 -16.96 27.15
C ASN A 224 -15.92 -18.04 26.60
N THR A 225 -15.57 -18.67 25.48
CA THR A 225 -16.34 -19.80 24.94
C THR A 225 -16.26 -21.01 25.89
N ALA A 226 -15.09 -21.29 26.47
CA ALA A 226 -14.92 -22.34 27.48
C ALA A 226 -15.73 -22.06 28.75
N LYS A 227 -15.76 -20.80 29.22
CA LYS A 227 -16.59 -20.38 30.36
C LYS A 227 -18.08 -20.57 30.06
N LEU A 228 -18.55 -20.13 28.90
CA LEU A 228 -19.94 -20.31 28.45
C LEU A 228 -20.34 -21.79 28.33
N SER A 229 -19.42 -22.67 27.92
CA SER A 229 -19.71 -24.11 27.85
C SER A 229 -19.74 -24.80 29.21
N GLN A 230 -19.14 -24.19 30.24
CA GLN A 230 -19.06 -24.72 31.60
C GLN A 230 -20.13 -24.14 32.54
N SER A 231 -20.71 -22.98 32.21
CA SER A 231 -21.74 -22.31 33.02
C SER A 231 -23.15 -22.64 32.54
N ASP A 232 -24.02 -23.10 33.45
CA ASP A 232 -25.47 -23.24 33.21
C ASP A 232 -26.23 -21.91 33.36
N ASP A 233 -25.52 -20.80 33.63
CA ASP A 233 -26.12 -19.48 33.80
C ASP A 233 -26.21 -18.74 32.46
N ASP A 234 -27.41 -18.79 31.86
CA ASP A 234 -27.75 -18.10 30.60
C ASP A 234 -27.63 -16.55 30.69
N GLN A 235 -27.36 -15.98 31.88
CA GLN A 235 -27.28 -14.53 32.08
C GLN A 235 -25.90 -13.92 31.78
N GLN A 236 -24.84 -14.73 31.64
CA GLN A 236 -23.49 -14.18 31.48
C GLN A 236 -23.19 -13.84 30.01
N GLU A 237 -23.35 -12.56 29.64
CA GLU A 237 -23.04 -12.06 28.30
C GLU A 237 -21.55 -11.67 28.16
N TYR A 238 -20.82 -12.36 27.28
CA TYR A 238 -19.45 -11.96 26.90
C TYR A 238 -19.45 -11.20 25.59
N ARG A 239 -19.08 -9.91 25.62
CA ARG A 239 -19.00 -9.02 24.46
C ARG A 239 -17.56 -8.96 23.91
N ASP A 240 -17.09 -10.06 23.34
CA ASP A 240 -15.67 -10.26 23.01
C ASP A 240 -15.38 -10.44 21.52
N GLN A 241 -16.40 -10.46 20.66
CA GLN A 241 -16.27 -10.69 19.23
C GLN A 241 -16.55 -9.44 18.38
N GLY A 242 -16.10 -9.49 17.12
CA GLY A 242 -16.60 -8.62 16.05
C GLY A 242 -17.63 -9.37 15.20
N PHE A 243 -18.10 -8.73 14.12
CA PHE A 243 -19.01 -9.38 13.17
C PHE A 243 -18.37 -10.54 12.39
N THR A 244 -17.05 -10.49 12.19
CA THR A 244 -16.28 -11.47 11.42
C THR A 244 -14.96 -11.77 12.13
N ARG A 245 -14.35 -12.90 11.77
CA ARG A 245 -13.11 -13.37 12.35
C ARG A 245 -11.87 -12.53 12.00
N PRO A 246 -11.68 -12.04 10.76
CA PRO A 246 -10.49 -11.27 10.42
C PRO A 246 -10.31 -10.05 11.29
N LYS A 247 -9.14 -9.93 11.92
CA LYS A 247 -8.76 -8.79 12.77
C LYS A 247 -7.67 -7.94 12.17
N VAL A 248 -6.82 -8.52 11.32
CA VAL A 248 -5.69 -7.81 10.71
C VAL A 248 -5.78 -7.85 9.19
N LEU A 249 -5.60 -6.69 8.57
CA LEU A 249 -5.43 -6.53 7.13
C LEU A 249 -4.03 -6.00 6.83
N ILE A 250 -3.30 -6.66 5.94
CA ILE A 250 -1.96 -6.22 5.49
C ILE A 250 -2.01 -6.02 3.97
N MET A 251 -1.89 -4.77 3.52
CA MET A 251 -1.80 -4.41 2.11
C MET A 251 -0.34 -4.26 1.69
N LEU A 252 0.03 -4.95 0.61
CA LEU A 252 1.41 -5.07 0.12
C LEU A 252 1.46 -4.87 -1.41
N PRO A 253 2.56 -4.35 -1.97
CA PRO A 253 2.64 -4.02 -3.40
C PRO A 253 2.81 -5.25 -4.31
N THR A 254 3.54 -6.27 -3.87
CA THR A 254 3.96 -7.40 -4.71
C THR A 254 3.79 -8.75 -3.99
N LYS A 255 3.67 -9.83 -4.75
CA LYS A 255 3.68 -11.20 -4.21
C LYS A 255 4.94 -11.49 -3.38
N GLN A 256 6.12 -11.03 -3.82
CA GLN A 256 7.35 -11.21 -3.04
C GLN A 256 7.29 -10.47 -1.70
N SER A 257 6.71 -9.27 -1.65
CA SER A 257 6.49 -8.56 -0.38
C SER A 257 5.61 -9.38 0.56
N CYS A 258 4.59 -10.07 0.02
CA CYS A 258 3.76 -11.02 0.77
C CYS A 258 4.56 -12.21 1.30
N VAL A 259 5.48 -12.78 0.52
CA VAL A 259 6.39 -13.84 0.98
C VAL A 259 7.21 -13.35 2.17
N ARG A 260 7.86 -12.18 2.07
CA ARG A 260 8.68 -11.62 3.16
C ARG A 260 7.88 -11.35 4.44
N PHE A 261 6.63 -10.92 4.32
CA PHE A 261 5.73 -10.75 5.48
C PHE A 261 5.34 -12.07 6.11
N ILE A 262 5.03 -13.08 5.30
CA ILE A 262 4.69 -14.42 5.78
C ILE A 262 5.90 -15.10 6.42
N ASP A 263 7.10 -14.96 5.86
CA ASP A 263 8.32 -15.48 6.46
C ASP A 263 8.61 -14.84 7.81
N ALA A 264 8.37 -13.53 7.93
CA ALA A 264 8.43 -12.85 9.22
C ALA A 264 7.36 -13.39 10.19
N ILE A 265 6.10 -13.58 9.75
CA ILE A 265 5.03 -14.19 10.56
C ILE A 265 5.49 -15.55 11.09
N VAL A 266 5.96 -16.43 10.22
CA VAL A 266 6.43 -17.77 10.59
C VAL A 266 7.60 -17.70 11.57
N ARG A 267 8.56 -16.79 11.35
CA ARG A 267 9.70 -16.61 12.24
C ARG A 267 9.29 -16.19 13.66
N TYR A 268 8.29 -15.34 13.82
CA TYR A 268 7.85 -14.88 15.14
C TYR A 268 6.81 -15.79 15.81
N SER A 269 5.96 -16.49 15.03
CA SER A 269 4.96 -17.40 15.60
C SER A 269 5.44 -18.84 15.82
N GLU A 270 6.57 -19.22 15.21
CA GLU A 270 7.22 -20.55 15.32
C GLU A 270 6.23 -21.74 15.24
N PRO A 271 5.41 -21.87 14.16
CA PRO A 271 4.43 -22.94 14.06
C PRO A 271 5.08 -24.30 13.79
N GLU A 272 4.56 -25.37 14.40
CA GLU A 272 5.02 -26.74 14.15
C GLU A 272 4.63 -27.23 12.75
N GLN A 273 3.47 -26.80 12.25
CA GLN A 273 2.95 -27.21 10.95
C GLN A 273 2.52 -26.01 10.08
N GLN A 274 2.80 -26.09 8.77
CA GLN A 274 2.44 -25.08 7.78
C GLN A 274 1.66 -25.74 6.63
N GLU A 275 0.34 -25.65 6.64
CA GLU A 275 -0.52 -26.27 5.63
C GLU A 275 -0.54 -25.45 4.33
N ASN A 276 -0.51 -26.12 3.16
CA ASN A 276 -0.49 -25.49 1.84
C ASN A 276 0.74 -24.59 1.55
N LYS A 277 1.82 -24.68 2.34
CA LYS A 277 3.07 -23.93 2.11
C LYS A 277 3.67 -24.16 0.72
N ALA A 278 3.68 -25.40 0.23
CA ALA A 278 4.24 -25.73 -1.08
C ALA A 278 3.51 -24.95 -2.20
N ARG A 279 2.17 -24.97 -2.20
CA ARG A 279 1.33 -24.19 -3.12
C ARG A 279 1.60 -22.69 -3.00
N PHE A 280 1.80 -22.21 -1.77
CA PHE A 280 2.11 -20.80 -1.53
C PHE A 280 3.43 -20.40 -2.21
N LEU A 281 4.52 -21.13 -1.95
CA LEU A 281 5.83 -20.82 -2.53
C LEU A 281 5.84 -20.92 -4.05
N GLU A 282 5.18 -21.92 -4.63
CA GLU A 282 5.04 -22.07 -6.08
C GLU A 282 4.29 -20.88 -6.73
N THR A 283 3.31 -20.31 -6.03
CA THR A 283 2.47 -19.23 -6.58
C THR A 283 3.04 -17.83 -6.31
N PHE A 284 3.76 -17.64 -5.19
CA PHE A 284 4.18 -16.34 -4.68
C PHE A 284 5.67 -16.08 -4.73
N SER A 285 6.52 -17.12 -4.71
CA SER A 285 7.96 -16.95 -4.75
C SER A 285 8.47 -17.10 -6.17
N ARG A 286 9.49 -16.33 -6.52
CA ARG A 286 10.26 -16.49 -7.75
C ARG A 286 11.70 -16.10 -7.47
N ASP A 287 12.64 -16.81 -8.07
CA ASP A 287 14.05 -16.47 -7.95
C ASP A 287 14.41 -15.30 -8.87
N ASP A 288 15.34 -14.47 -8.41
CA ASP A 288 15.90 -13.38 -9.19
C ASP A 288 16.83 -13.91 -10.29
N THR A 289 16.82 -13.25 -11.44
CA THR A 289 17.79 -13.49 -12.52
C THR A 289 19.10 -12.72 -12.27
N GLU A 290 20.19 -13.09 -12.95
CA GLU A 290 21.49 -12.42 -12.79
C GLU A 290 21.43 -10.91 -13.11
N GLU A 291 20.52 -10.49 -14.01
CA GLU A 291 20.30 -9.09 -14.40
C GLU A 291 19.83 -8.19 -13.24
N TRP A 292 19.30 -8.77 -12.16
CA TRP A 292 18.87 -8.01 -10.98
C TRP A 292 20.03 -7.45 -10.16
N SER A 293 21.20 -8.10 -10.22
CA SER A 293 22.39 -7.67 -9.48
C SER A 293 22.91 -6.29 -9.91
N GLU A 294 22.64 -5.88 -11.16
CA GLU A 294 23.03 -4.56 -11.69
C GLU A 294 22.02 -3.44 -11.36
N LYS A 295 20.87 -3.78 -10.77
CA LYS A 295 19.81 -2.82 -10.43
C LYS A 295 20.13 -2.12 -9.09
N PRO A 296 19.62 -0.91 -8.87
CA PRO A 296 19.72 -0.24 -7.56
C PRO A 296 19.10 -1.04 -6.42
N GLU A 297 19.61 -0.87 -5.20
CA GLU A 297 19.15 -1.61 -4.01
C GLU A 297 17.65 -1.40 -3.70
N ASP A 298 17.12 -0.18 -3.89
CA ASP A 298 15.70 0.11 -3.70
C ASP A 298 14.82 -0.64 -4.72
N PHE A 299 15.31 -0.75 -5.95
CA PHE A 299 14.63 -1.49 -7.01
C PHE A 299 14.62 -3.00 -6.72
N GLN A 300 15.75 -3.54 -6.27
CA GLN A 300 15.85 -4.95 -5.86
C GLN A 300 14.96 -5.25 -4.65
N GLU A 301 14.91 -4.36 -3.65
CA GLU A 301 14.04 -4.53 -2.49
C GLU A 301 12.57 -4.57 -2.90
N LEU A 302 12.11 -3.69 -3.78
CA LEU A 302 10.69 -3.65 -4.15
C LEU A 302 10.28 -4.74 -5.17
N PHE A 303 11.08 -4.92 -6.21
CA PHE A 303 10.71 -5.71 -7.40
C PHE A 303 11.40 -7.08 -7.48
N GLY A 304 12.43 -7.33 -6.66
CA GLY A 304 13.07 -8.64 -6.58
C GLY A 304 12.05 -9.74 -6.28
N GLY A 305 12.25 -10.90 -6.89
CA GLY A 305 11.40 -12.07 -6.89
C GLY A 305 10.12 -11.90 -7.70
N ASN A 306 8.99 -12.35 -7.14
CA ASN A 306 7.71 -12.24 -7.81
C ASN A 306 7.06 -10.86 -7.61
N HIS A 307 7.18 -9.98 -8.60
CA HIS A 307 6.60 -8.65 -8.59
C HIS A 307 5.16 -8.55 -9.13
N GLU A 308 4.44 -9.68 -9.27
CA GLU A 308 3.02 -9.62 -9.64
C GLU A 308 2.17 -8.90 -8.59
N GLU A 309 1.21 -8.10 -9.07
CA GLU A 309 0.41 -7.18 -8.26
C GLU A 309 -1.03 -7.68 -8.02
N ASP A 310 -1.44 -8.81 -8.59
CA ASP A 310 -2.76 -9.41 -8.34
C ASP A 310 -2.62 -10.63 -7.43
N PHE A 311 -2.85 -10.41 -6.13
CA PHE A 311 -2.86 -11.47 -5.14
C PHE A 311 -3.69 -11.12 -3.91
N ARG A 312 -4.12 -12.19 -3.23
CA ARG A 312 -4.81 -12.16 -1.94
C ARG A 312 -4.66 -13.52 -1.26
N ILE A 313 -4.51 -13.53 0.06
CA ILE A 313 -4.38 -14.74 0.86
C ILE A 313 -4.95 -14.51 2.26
N GLY A 314 -5.73 -15.48 2.74
CA GLY A 314 -6.17 -15.55 4.13
C GLY A 314 -5.29 -16.51 4.91
N LEU A 315 -4.84 -16.10 6.10
CA LEU A 315 -4.12 -16.93 7.05
C LEU A 315 -5.02 -17.23 8.25
N LYS A 316 -5.09 -18.51 8.61
CA LYS A 316 -5.75 -18.99 9.82
C LYS A 316 -4.69 -19.60 10.75
N PHE A 317 -4.71 -19.21 12.01
CA PHE A 317 -3.91 -19.81 13.07
C PHE A 317 -4.75 -20.83 13.85
N THR A 318 -4.12 -21.95 14.17
CA THR A 318 -4.54 -22.85 15.26
C THR A 318 -3.43 -22.84 16.32
N ARG A 319 -3.52 -23.73 17.33
CA ARG A 319 -2.51 -23.78 18.40
C ARG A 319 -1.07 -23.98 17.88
N LYS A 320 -0.88 -24.84 16.88
CA LYS A 320 0.43 -25.28 16.37
C LYS A 320 0.59 -25.14 14.85
N THR A 321 -0.49 -24.78 14.15
CA THR A 321 -0.53 -24.79 12.68
C THR A 321 -0.88 -23.42 12.12
N ILE A 322 -0.24 -23.06 11.01
CA ILE A 322 -0.69 -21.98 10.14
C ILE A 322 -1.28 -22.60 8.88
N LYS A 323 -2.55 -22.28 8.59
CA LYS A 323 -3.23 -22.67 7.35
C LYS A 323 -3.23 -21.50 6.37
N TYR A 324 -2.59 -21.73 5.24
CA TYR A 324 -2.53 -20.80 4.12
C TYR A 324 -3.76 -20.98 3.22
N PHE A 325 -4.18 -19.90 2.55
CA PHE A 325 -5.36 -19.87 1.68
C PHE A 325 -6.67 -20.21 2.39
N SER A 326 -6.81 -19.82 3.66
CA SER A 326 -8.11 -19.90 4.33
C SER A 326 -9.09 -18.90 3.69
N GLY A 327 -10.38 -19.27 3.62
CA GLY A 327 -11.43 -18.35 3.23
C GLY A 327 -11.45 -17.12 4.15
N PHE A 328 -11.76 -15.93 3.61
CA PHE A 328 -11.61 -14.69 4.37
C PHE A 328 -12.40 -14.65 5.67
N TYR A 329 -13.66 -15.08 5.68
CA TYR A 329 -14.46 -15.15 6.91
C TYR A 329 -13.88 -16.07 8.00
N ASN A 330 -13.00 -17.01 7.63
CA ASN A 330 -12.38 -17.99 8.54
C ASN A 330 -10.92 -17.65 8.88
N SER A 331 -10.38 -16.58 8.29
CA SER A 331 -9.00 -16.13 8.47
C SER A 331 -8.86 -15.19 9.68
N ASP A 332 -7.70 -15.19 10.31
CA ASP A 332 -7.35 -14.22 11.37
C ASP A 332 -6.65 -12.99 10.76
N ILE A 333 -5.80 -13.22 9.76
CA ILE A 333 -5.05 -12.19 9.03
C ILE A 333 -5.31 -12.33 7.52
N ILE A 334 -5.60 -11.22 6.86
CA ILE A 334 -5.71 -11.14 5.40
C ILE A 334 -4.49 -10.36 4.87
N LEU A 335 -3.76 -10.95 3.92
CA LEU A 335 -2.71 -10.26 3.18
C LEU A 335 -3.14 -10.12 1.72
N CYS A 336 -3.03 -8.93 1.15
CA CYS A 336 -3.48 -8.69 -0.21
C CYS A 336 -2.75 -7.53 -0.89
N SER A 337 -2.83 -7.52 -2.21
CA SER A 337 -2.64 -6.32 -3.01
C SER A 337 -3.93 -5.48 -3.02
N PRO A 338 -3.86 -4.15 -3.20
CA PRO A 338 -5.07 -3.33 -3.38
C PRO A 338 -5.92 -3.81 -4.56
N LEU A 339 -5.29 -4.21 -5.67
CA LEU A 339 -6.00 -4.77 -6.83
C LEU A 339 -6.70 -6.09 -6.51
N GLY A 340 -5.99 -7.02 -5.86
CA GLY A 340 -6.54 -8.33 -5.48
C GLY A 340 -7.71 -8.20 -4.51
N LEU A 341 -7.66 -7.23 -3.59
CA LEU A 341 -8.76 -6.91 -2.67
C LEU A 341 -9.94 -6.26 -3.39
N PHE A 342 -9.70 -5.26 -4.23
CA PHE A 342 -10.74 -4.62 -5.03
C PHE A 342 -11.52 -5.63 -5.87
N ARG A 343 -10.82 -6.58 -6.50
CA ARG A 343 -11.42 -7.71 -7.23
C ARG A 343 -12.21 -8.64 -6.31
N ALA A 344 -11.68 -8.95 -5.13
CA ALA A 344 -12.39 -9.81 -4.18
C ALA A 344 -13.73 -9.22 -3.73
N ILE A 345 -13.75 -7.91 -3.45
CA ILE A 345 -14.96 -7.16 -3.07
C ILE A 345 -15.93 -7.09 -4.26
N SER A 346 -15.43 -6.69 -5.43
CA SER A 346 -16.27 -6.45 -6.63
C SER A 346 -16.86 -7.72 -7.22
N SER A 347 -16.15 -8.85 -7.15
CA SER A 347 -16.55 -10.11 -7.81
C SER A 347 -17.24 -11.10 -6.86
N GLY A 348 -17.48 -10.74 -5.58
CA GLY A 348 -18.19 -11.59 -4.61
C GLY A 348 -17.62 -13.02 -4.47
N GLY A 349 -16.32 -13.20 -4.76
CA GLY A 349 -15.63 -14.49 -4.76
C GLY A 349 -16.10 -15.53 -5.80
N SER A 350 -16.91 -15.16 -6.80
CA SER A 350 -17.43 -16.12 -7.80
C SER A 350 -17.44 -15.55 -9.23
N LYS A 351 -17.40 -16.43 -10.25
CA LYS A 351 -17.55 -16.06 -11.67
C LYS A 351 -18.96 -15.57 -12.04
N ASP A 352 -19.91 -15.60 -11.12
CA ASP A 352 -21.25 -15.09 -11.33
C ASP A 352 -21.27 -13.57 -11.09
N GLU A 353 -21.24 -12.79 -12.18
CA GLU A 353 -21.39 -11.31 -12.18
C GLU A 353 -22.71 -10.80 -11.54
N LYS A 354 -23.60 -11.71 -11.15
CA LYS A 354 -24.88 -11.42 -10.50
C LYS A 354 -24.83 -11.36 -8.98
N LYS A 355 -23.70 -11.74 -8.35
CA LYS A 355 -23.59 -11.70 -6.89
C LYS A 355 -23.22 -10.29 -6.43
N ALA A 356 -23.93 -9.79 -5.43
CA ALA A 356 -23.65 -8.47 -4.86
C ALA A 356 -22.20 -8.39 -4.34
N PRO A 357 -21.56 -7.20 -4.38
CA PRO A 357 -20.25 -7.02 -3.80
C PRO A 357 -20.28 -7.42 -2.32
N ASP A 358 -19.30 -8.23 -1.92
CA ASP A 358 -19.18 -8.74 -0.56
C ASP A 358 -17.91 -8.18 0.09
N ALA A 359 -18.11 -7.23 0.99
CA ALA A 359 -17.06 -6.65 1.83
C ALA A 359 -17.22 -7.03 3.31
N GLY A 360 -18.15 -7.94 3.65
CA GLY A 360 -18.48 -8.24 5.04
C GLY A 360 -17.29 -8.74 5.86
N PHE A 361 -16.35 -9.44 5.22
CA PHE A 361 -15.11 -9.92 5.86
C PHE A 361 -14.21 -8.78 6.38
N LEU A 362 -14.37 -7.53 5.91
CA LEU A 362 -13.62 -6.35 6.36
C LEU A 362 -14.27 -5.60 7.54
N SER A 363 -15.47 -6.02 7.96
CA SER A 363 -16.24 -5.34 9.02
C SER A 363 -15.53 -5.29 10.37
N SER A 364 -14.70 -6.30 10.65
CA SER A 364 -14.09 -6.52 11.98
C SER A 364 -12.58 -6.30 12.03
N ILE A 365 -12.00 -5.68 11.01
CA ILE A 365 -10.58 -5.32 11.00
C ILE A 365 -10.30 -4.30 12.10
N GLU A 366 -9.42 -4.66 13.03
CA GLU A 366 -8.95 -3.86 14.16
C GLU A 366 -7.56 -3.27 13.89
N ILE A 367 -6.73 -3.92 13.04
CA ILE A 367 -5.45 -3.40 12.57
C ILE A 367 -5.38 -3.44 11.04
N ALA A 368 -5.08 -2.30 10.41
CA ALA A 368 -4.78 -2.19 9.00
C ALA A 368 -3.33 -1.72 8.78
N ILE A 369 -2.52 -2.52 8.09
CA ILE A 369 -1.13 -2.20 7.75
C ILE A 369 -1.04 -1.97 6.24
N ILE A 370 -0.48 -0.84 5.84
CA ILE A 370 -0.08 -0.54 4.46
C ILE A 370 1.45 -0.48 4.46
N ASP A 371 2.12 -1.52 3.95
CA ASP A 371 3.55 -1.41 3.67
C ASP A 371 3.78 -0.82 2.27
N HIS A 372 4.88 -0.10 2.11
CA HIS A 372 5.29 0.45 0.82
C HIS A 372 4.24 1.33 0.14
N ALA A 373 3.62 2.25 0.88
CA ALA A 373 2.54 3.10 0.34
C ALA A 373 2.98 3.92 -0.89
N SER A 374 4.25 4.36 -0.96
CA SER A 374 4.83 5.00 -2.15
C SER A 374 4.85 4.09 -3.38
N ALA A 375 5.06 2.78 -3.22
CA ALA A 375 4.99 1.84 -4.34
C ALA A 375 3.55 1.59 -4.78
N LEU A 376 2.60 1.49 -3.82
CA LEU A 376 1.17 1.36 -4.13
C LEU A 376 0.63 2.58 -4.89
N GLN A 377 1.12 3.78 -4.59
CA GLN A 377 0.81 5.00 -5.34
C GLN A 377 1.23 4.88 -6.81
N MET A 378 2.38 4.27 -7.09
CA MET A 378 2.88 4.02 -8.44
C MET A 378 2.11 2.93 -9.19
N GLN A 379 1.22 2.19 -8.53
CA GLN A 379 0.31 1.21 -9.14
C GLN A 379 -1.04 1.86 -9.48
N ASN A 380 -2.01 1.81 -8.58
CA ASN A 380 -3.27 2.52 -8.69
C ASN A 380 -3.80 2.86 -7.30
N TRP A 381 -3.61 4.12 -6.90
CA TRP A 381 -4.04 4.59 -5.58
C TRP A 381 -5.55 4.50 -5.34
N GLN A 382 -6.37 4.55 -6.40
CA GLN A 382 -7.83 4.45 -6.28
C GLN A 382 -8.28 3.10 -5.68
N HIS A 383 -7.52 2.02 -5.90
CA HIS A 383 -7.82 0.73 -5.27
C HIS A 383 -7.60 0.78 -3.76
N VAL A 384 -6.60 1.53 -3.28
CA VAL A 384 -6.37 1.74 -1.84
C VAL A 384 -7.53 2.55 -1.25
N GLU A 385 -7.92 3.65 -1.89
CA GLU A 385 -9.04 4.48 -1.44
C GLU A 385 -10.36 3.69 -1.37
N SER A 386 -10.61 2.85 -2.38
CA SER A 386 -11.78 1.98 -2.45
C SER A 386 -11.75 0.88 -1.38
N ALA A 387 -10.58 0.32 -1.07
CA ALA A 387 -10.46 -0.65 0.02
C ALA A 387 -10.79 0.00 1.38
N PHE A 388 -10.27 1.21 1.63
CA PHE A 388 -10.52 1.96 2.86
C PHE A 388 -11.94 2.51 2.98
N SER A 389 -12.71 2.65 1.89
CA SER A 389 -14.13 3.01 1.99
C SER A 389 -15.01 1.84 2.46
N GLU A 390 -14.56 0.60 2.27
CA GLU A 390 -15.29 -0.62 2.65
C GLU A 390 -14.88 -1.16 4.03
N LEU A 391 -13.82 -0.63 4.64
CA LEU A 391 -13.37 -1.03 5.99
C LEU A 391 -14.42 -0.69 7.06
N ASN A 392 -14.57 -1.61 8.01
CA ASN A 392 -15.42 -1.44 9.19
C ASN A 392 -16.91 -1.17 8.91
N GLY A 393 -17.38 -1.45 7.69
CA GLY A 393 -18.80 -1.44 7.37
C GLY A 393 -19.59 -2.52 8.11
N ILE A 394 -20.86 -2.25 8.42
CA ILE A 394 -21.75 -3.25 9.02
C ILE A 394 -22.09 -4.29 7.94
N PRO A 395 -21.83 -5.59 8.17
CA PRO A 395 -22.09 -6.61 7.17
C PRO A 395 -23.59 -6.80 6.96
N LYS A 396 -23.96 -7.14 5.72
CA LYS A 396 -25.37 -7.34 5.32
C LYS A 396 -25.87 -8.74 5.66
N GLU A 397 -24.98 -9.74 5.63
CA GLU A 397 -25.25 -11.12 5.99
C GLU A 397 -24.56 -11.45 7.31
N SER A 398 -25.16 -12.34 8.12
CA SER A 398 -24.64 -12.66 9.45
C SER A 398 -23.41 -13.58 9.42
N HIS A 399 -23.23 -14.40 8.38
CA HIS A 399 -22.16 -15.39 8.26
C HIS A 399 -21.93 -16.27 9.51
N GLY A 400 -22.99 -16.54 10.29
CA GLY A 400 -22.89 -17.32 11.53
C GLY A 400 -22.42 -16.52 12.77
N CYS A 401 -22.38 -15.19 12.68
CA CYS A 401 -22.07 -14.31 13.80
C CYS A 401 -23.12 -14.38 14.92
N ASP A 402 -22.66 -14.50 16.16
CA ASP A 402 -23.48 -14.36 17.35
C ASP A 402 -23.51 -12.90 17.82
N TYR A 403 -24.58 -12.18 17.48
CA TYR A 403 -24.76 -10.76 17.84
C TYR A 403 -24.81 -10.50 19.35
N ARG A 404 -25.03 -11.51 20.19
CA ARG A 404 -24.95 -11.39 21.65
C ARG A 404 -23.51 -11.25 22.13
N ARG A 405 -22.54 -11.71 21.34
CA ARG A 405 -21.11 -11.62 21.64
C ARG A 405 -20.39 -10.46 20.97
N VAL A 406 -21.05 -9.79 20.02
CA VAL A 406 -20.48 -8.62 19.34
C VAL A 406 -20.38 -7.44 20.31
N ARG A 407 -19.21 -6.78 20.35
CA ARG A 407 -18.98 -5.57 21.14
C ARG A 407 -19.96 -4.45 20.75
N GLU A 408 -20.41 -3.68 21.74
CA GLU A 408 -21.42 -2.62 21.53
C GLU A 408 -20.98 -1.58 20.50
N TRP A 409 -19.71 -1.16 20.52
CA TRP A 409 -19.19 -0.18 19.57
C TRP A 409 -19.14 -0.69 18.12
N TYR A 410 -19.14 -2.00 17.87
CA TYR A 410 -19.35 -2.54 16.52
C TYR A 410 -20.78 -2.33 16.06
N LEU A 411 -21.76 -2.57 16.95
CA LEU A 411 -23.19 -2.43 16.66
C LEU A 411 -23.57 -0.96 16.40
N ASP A 412 -22.92 -0.04 17.09
CA ASP A 412 -23.13 1.40 16.95
C ASP A 412 -22.36 2.04 15.78
N GLY A 413 -21.60 1.24 15.02
CA GLY A 413 -20.81 1.73 13.87
C GLY A 413 -19.62 2.62 14.28
N LEU A 414 -19.11 2.44 15.50
CA LEU A 414 -17.98 3.19 16.05
C LEU A 414 -16.64 2.48 15.85
N SER A 415 -16.63 1.30 15.24
CA SER A 415 -15.43 0.48 14.97
C SER A 415 -14.32 1.21 14.22
N LYS A 416 -14.65 2.15 13.32
CA LYS A 416 -13.66 3.00 12.62
C LYS A 416 -12.79 3.88 13.53
N TYR A 417 -13.23 4.15 14.77
CA TYR A 417 -12.47 4.90 15.77
C TYR A 417 -11.63 4.00 16.67
N MET A 418 -11.83 2.69 16.59
CA MET A 418 -11.05 1.69 17.35
C MET A 418 -9.96 1.06 16.47
N GLN A 419 -10.19 1.03 15.16
CA GLN A 419 -9.21 0.52 14.20
C GLN A 419 -7.92 1.34 14.24
N GLN A 420 -6.80 0.63 14.35
CA GLN A 420 -5.48 1.19 14.16
C GLN A 420 -5.05 1.05 12.69
N THR A 421 -4.58 2.14 12.08
CA THR A 421 -3.95 2.10 10.75
C THR A 421 -2.46 2.47 10.84
N ILE A 422 -1.62 1.63 10.22
CA ILE A 422 -0.17 1.81 10.13
C ILE A 422 0.21 1.95 8.66
N ILE A 423 0.71 3.12 8.26
CA ILE A 423 1.15 3.41 6.90
C ILE A 423 2.67 3.55 6.89
N LEU A 424 3.36 2.68 6.17
CA LEU A 424 4.80 2.73 5.95
C LEU A 424 5.09 3.17 4.51
N SER A 425 5.90 4.21 4.35
CA SER A 425 6.25 4.77 3.05
C SER A 425 7.67 5.32 3.04
N ALA A 426 8.33 5.27 1.88
CA ALA A 426 9.66 5.86 1.72
C ALA A 426 9.63 7.39 1.77
N TYR A 427 8.51 7.97 1.34
CA TYR A 427 8.21 9.40 1.39
C TYR A 427 6.70 9.60 1.44
N LEU A 428 6.27 10.79 1.84
CA LEU A 428 4.84 11.13 1.91
C LEU A 428 4.42 11.97 0.73
N THR A 429 3.25 11.64 0.18
CA THR A 429 2.62 12.37 -0.91
C THR A 429 1.28 12.97 -0.46
N PRO A 430 0.71 13.92 -1.24
CA PRO A 430 -0.60 14.46 -0.95
C PRO A 430 -1.68 13.38 -0.80
N GLU A 431 -1.62 12.32 -1.60
CA GLU A 431 -2.57 11.20 -1.59
C GLU A 431 -2.49 10.40 -0.29
N ILE A 432 -1.27 10.08 0.17
CA ILE A 432 -1.05 9.40 1.46
C ILE A 432 -1.54 10.28 2.62
N ASN A 433 -1.24 11.59 2.58
CA ASN A 433 -1.70 12.52 3.60
C ASN A 433 -3.23 12.71 3.60
N ALA A 434 -3.86 12.67 2.43
CA ALA A 434 -5.31 12.74 2.28
C ALA A 434 -5.99 11.49 2.84
N LEU A 435 -5.43 10.29 2.56
CA LEU A 435 -5.90 9.05 3.18
C LEU A 435 -5.79 9.12 4.70
N ALA A 436 -4.62 9.52 5.22
CA ALA A 436 -4.42 9.69 6.65
C ALA A 436 -5.46 10.65 7.27
N SER A 437 -5.62 11.84 6.70
CA SER A 437 -6.52 12.86 7.25
C SER A 437 -8.01 12.47 7.17
N SER A 438 -8.38 11.59 6.23
CA SER A 438 -9.78 11.23 5.94
C SER A 438 -10.21 9.87 6.48
N ARG A 439 -9.29 9.04 6.97
CA ARG A 439 -9.58 7.67 7.44
C ARG A 439 -8.95 7.33 8.80
N LEU A 440 -7.86 7.99 9.23
CA LEU A 440 -7.20 7.71 10.51
C LEU A 440 -7.92 8.45 11.65
N HIS A 441 -8.96 7.80 12.16
CA HIS A 441 -9.87 8.34 13.17
C HIS A 441 -9.68 7.73 14.55
N ASN A 442 -8.62 6.96 14.77
CA ASN A 442 -8.41 6.25 16.01
C ASN A 442 -8.48 7.17 17.25
N ILE A 443 -9.15 6.71 18.32
CA ILE A 443 -9.27 7.41 19.60
C ILE A 443 -7.93 7.59 20.30
N ALA A 444 -6.97 6.68 20.08
CA ALA A 444 -5.61 6.81 20.60
C ALA A 444 -4.86 7.98 19.95
N GLY A 445 -5.37 8.50 18.82
CA GLY A 445 -4.76 9.59 18.07
C GLY A 445 -3.85 9.10 16.95
N MET A 446 -3.20 10.05 16.29
CA MET A 446 -2.35 9.80 15.12
C MET A 446 -0.98 10.43 15.30
N ILE A 447 0.05 9.66 14.98
CA ILE A 447 1.45 10.05 15.02
C ILE A 447 2.06 9.91 13.63
N LYS A 448 2.78 10.94 13.21
CA LYS A 448 3.40 11.06 11.90
C LYS A 448 4.90 11.26 12.03
N TYR A 449 5.67 10.44 11.36
CA TYR A 449 7.13 10.48 11.32
C TYR A 449 7.59 10.90 9.92
N VAL A 450 8.30 12.03 9.83
CA VAL A 450 8.79 12.59 8.55
C VAL A 450 10.28 12.90 8.69
N PRO A 451 11.14 12.40 7.78
CA PRO A 451 12.56 12.71 7.85
C PRO A 451 12.81 14.16 7.43
N LEU A 452 13.89 14.74 7.93
CA LEU A 452 14.47 15.96 7.37
C LEU A 452 15.24 15.60 6.11
N TYR A 453 15.03 16.36 5.04
CA TYR A 453 15.68 16.12 3.76
C TYR A 453 16.86 17.07 3.58
N GLU A 454 18.05 16.53 3.28
CA GLU A 454 19.23 17.34 2.91
C GLU A 454 19.14 17.86 1.47
N GLY A 455 18.39 17.14 0.63
CA GLY A 455 18.10 17.46 -0.77
C GLY A 455 18.92 16.62 -1.75
N SER A 456 18.25 15.76 -2.52
CA SER A 456 18.91 14.85 -3.48
C SER A 456 19.74 15.56 -4.55
N MET A 457 19.46 16.84 -4.84
CA MET A 457 20.23 17.62 -5.81
C MET A 457 21.71 17.78 -5.46
N LEU A 458 22.09 17.62 -4.19
CA LEU A 458 23.48 17.69 -3.74
C LEU A 458 24.30 16.46 -4.16
N ASP A 459 23.66 15.29 -4.29
CA ASP A 459 24.34 14.03 -4.62
C ASP A 459 24.68 13.90 -6.12
N VAL A 460 24.13 14.81 -6.94
CA VAL A 460 24.33 14.83 -8.39
C VAL A 460 25.81 14.93 -8.75
N THR A 461 26.61 15.71 -8.00
CA THR A 461 28.05 15.90 -8.25
C THR A 461 28.85 14.61 -8.07
N ASN A 462 28.37 13.70 -7.21
CA ASN A 462 29.00 12.39 -7.00
C ASN A 462 28.59 11.39 -8.09
N SER A 463 27.44 11.63 -8.73
CA SER A 463 26.82 10.70 -9.68
C SER A 463 27.22 10.96 -11.14
N VAL A 464 27.71 12.16 -11.47
CA VAL A 464 28.00 12.57 -12.86
C VAL A 464 29.41 13.18 -12.96
N PRO A 465 30.27 12.73 -13.89
CA PRO A 465 31.64 13.22 -14.04
C PRO A 465 31.73 14.62 -14.69
N ILE A 466 30.61 15.34 -14.85
CA ILE A 466 30.49 16.58 -15.62
C ILE A 466 29.76 17.63 -14.78
N PRO A 467 30.13 18.92 -14.84
CA PRO A 467 29.35 19.98 -14.21
C PRO A 467 27.94 20.06 -14.81
N VAL A 468 26.92 19.94 -13.95
CA VAL A 468 25.51 20.04 -14.32
C VAL A 468 24.89 21.28 -13.70
N SER A 469 24.40 22.20 -14.53
CA SER A 469 23.59 23.32 -14.08
C SER A 469 22.18 22.82 -13.74
N GLN A 470 21.74 23.02 -12.50
CA GLN A 470 20.42 22.63 -12.01
C GLN A 470 19.55 23.89 -11.82
N THR A 471 18.57 24.09 -12.69
CA THR A 471 17.70 25.27 -12.68
C THR A 471 16.28 24.89 -12.26
N PHE A 472 15.73 25.55 -11.23
CA PHE A 472 14.33 25.41 -10.85
C PHE A 472 13.54 26.63 -11.34
N LEU A 473 12.47 26.38 -12.09
CA LEU A 473 11.61 27.37 -12.72
C LEU A 473 10.26 27.38 -12.00
N ARG A 474 10.00 28.44 -11.26
CA ARG A 474 8.71 28.64 -10.59
C ARG A 474 7.68 29.13 -11.59
N PHE A 475 6.48 28.58 -11.52
CA PHE A 475 5.30 29.15 -12.18
C PHE A 475 4.19 29.37 -11.15
N ASP A 476 3.35 30.38 -11.39
CA ASP A 476 2.23 30.68 -10.50
C ASP A 476 1.00 29.84 -10.85
N SER A 477 0.35 29.34 -9.81
CA SER A 477 -0.88 28.57 -9.87
C SER A 477 -1.79 28.99 -8.72
N PRO A 478 -2.98 29.57 -9.00
CA PRO A 478 -3.83 30.13 -7.95
C PRO A 478 -4.38 29.04 -7.02
N THR A 479 -4.81 27.91 -7.58
CA THR A 479 -5.46 26.80 -6.86
C THR A 479 -4.86 25.45 -7.26
N ALA A 480 -4.86 24.48 -6.34
CA ALA A 480 -4.31 23.14 -6.59
C ALA A 480 -4.95 22.47 -7.83
N SER A 481 -6.26 22.62 -8.03
CA SER A 481 -6.97 22.01 -9.16
C SER A 481 -6.58 22.61 -10.53
N LYS A 482 -6.08 23.86 -10.56
CA LYS A 482 -5.66 24.53 -11.80
C LYS A 482 -4.16 24.36 -12.09
N ASP A 483 -3.43 23.66 -11.22
CA ASP A 483 -1.98 23.54 -11.31
C ASP A 483 -1.52 22.82 -12.58
N SER A 484 -2.15 21.69 -12.93
CA SER A 484 -1.85 20.97 -14.18
C SER A 484 -2.06 21.84 -15.43
N ASP A 485 -3.12 22.65 -15.46
CA ASP A 485 -3.41 23.55 -16.58
C ASP A 485 -2.40 24.71 -16.67
N ALA A 486 -2.05 25.31 -15.52
CA ALA A 486 -1.06 26.38 -15.43
C ALA A 486 0.34 25.89 -15.86
N ARG A 487 0.74 24.70 -15.39
CA ARG A 487 1.99 24.04 -15.75
C ARG A 487 2.07 23.77 -17.25
N PHE A 488 1.01 23.21 -17.83
CA PHE A 488 0.94 22.94 -19.26
C PHE A 488 1.07 24.23 -20.08
N LYS A 489 0.35 25.28 -19.68
CA LYS A 489 0.43 26.60 -20.33
C LYS A 489 1.85 27.17 -20.27
N TYR A 490 2.50 27.10 -19.11
CA TYR A 490 3.88 27.58 -18.94
C TYR A 490 4.87 26.77 -19.78
N PHE A 491 4.74 25.44 -19.81
CA PHE A 491 5.58 24.57 -20.63
C PHE A 491 5.49 24.91 -22.12
N CYS A 492 4.27 25.07 -22.64
CA CYS A 492 4.05 25.41 -24.04
C CYS A 492 4.50 26.83 -24.39
N ALA A 493 4.32 27.80 -23.49
CA ALA A 493 4.69 29.20 -23.75
C ALA A 493 6.19 29.48 -23.60
N SER A 494 6.86 28.83 -22.64
CA SER A 494 8.23 29.19 -22.25
C SER A 494 9.26 28.13 -22.68
N ILE A 495 8.95 26.84 -22.54
CA ILE A 495 9.94 25.76 -22.73
C ILE A 495 9.97 25.28 -24.17
N ILE A 496 8.81 24.98 -24.77
CA ILE A 496 8.74 24.49 -26.15
C ILE A 496 9.39 25.46 -27.15
N PRO A 497 9.13 26.79 -27.12
CA PRO A 497 9.75 27.72 -28.05
C PRO A 497 11.27 27.82 -27.87
N GLN A 498 11.79 27.62 -26.65
CA GLN A 498 13.24 27.57 -26.41
C GLN A 498 13.87 26.35 -27.08
N ILE A 499 13.21 25.18 -27.02
CA ILE A 499 13.70 23.96 -27.69
C ILE A 499 13.61 24.13 -29.21
N ALA A 500 12.50 24.69 -29.72
CA ALA A 500 12.29 24.88 -31.16
C ALA A 500 13.31 25.85 -31.79
N LYS A 501 13.69 26.91 -31.07
CA LYS A 501 14.68 27.89 -31.53
C LYS A 501 16.10 27.35 -31.53
N ASP A 502 16.40 26.43 -30.61
CA ASP A 502 17.73 25.83 -30.48
C ASP A 502 17.89 24.64 -31.45
N LYS A 503 18.17 24.95 -32.72
CA LYS A 503 18.36 23.94 -33.78
C LYS A 503 19.54 22.97 -33.53
N GLY A 504 20.41 23.26 -32.55
CA GLY A 504 21.51 22.39 -32.12
C GLY A 504 21.15 21.46 -30.95
N SER A 505 20.05 21.73 -30.22
CA SER A 505 19.65 20.99 -29.03
C SER A 505 19.02 19.63 -29.35
N LYS A 506 19.86 18.66 -29.73
CA LYS A 506 19.47 17.24 -29.78
C LYS A 506 19.60 16.60 -28.40
N GLY A 507 18.84 15.52 -28.15
CA GLY A 507 18.97 14.75 -26.93
C GLY A 507 18.28 15.37 -25.72
N VAL A 508 17.09 15.97 -25.90
CA VAL A 508 16.30 16.54 -24.80
C VAL A 508 15.40 15.45 -24.21
N LEU A 509 15.59 15.12 -22.93
CA LEU A 509 14.71 14.23 -22.18
C LEU A 509 13.69 15.08 -21.42
N VAL A 510 12.40 14.89 -21.69
CA VAL A 510 11.31 15.52 -20.93
C VAL A 510 10.72 14.48 -19.99
N TYR A 511 11.00 14.64 -18.70
CA TYR A 511 10.50 13.77 -17.64
C TYR A 511 9.12 14.25 -17.17
N VAL A 512 8.13 13.37 -17.15
CA VAL A 512 6.75 13.70 -16.79
C VAL A 512 6.27 12.82 -15.63
N PRO A 513 6.00 13.42 -14.43
CA PRO A 513 5.53 12.67 -13.27
C PRO A 513 4.19 11.94 -13.49
N THR A 514 3.19 12.64 -14.06
CA THR A 514 1.82 12.13 -14.15
C THR A 514 1.45 11.74 -15.58
N TYR A 515 0.82 10.56 -15.74
CA TYR A 515 0.40 10.06 -17.06
C TYR A 515 -0.62 11.00 -17.76
N ALA A 516 -1.52 11.62 -17.00
CA ALA A 516 -2.47 12.60 -17.55
C ALA A 516 -1.76 13.77 -18.24
N ASP A 517 -0.75 14.36 -17.59
CA ASP A 517 0.06 15.43 -18.20
C ASP A 517 0.89 14.92 -19.39
N PHE A 518 1.41 13.69 -19.31
CA PHE A 518 2.13 13.08 -20.43
C PHE A 518 1.27 13.00 -21.69
N THR A 519 0.00 12.57 -21.57
CA THR A 519 -0.91 12.52 -22.72
C THR A 519 -1.19 13.90 -23.30
N ARG A 520 -1.34 14.94 -22.46
CA ARG A 520 -1.52 16.33 -22.88
C ARG A 520 -0.31 16.85 -23.65
N VAL A 521 0.89 16.66 -23.12
CA VAL A 521 2.15 17.08 -23.75
C VAL A 521 2.36 16.34 -25.07
N ARG A 522 2.16 15.02 -25.10
CA ARG A 522 2.26 14.22 -26.33
C ARG A 522 1.32 14.73 -27.41
N ASN A 523 0.04 14.95 -27.08
CA ASN A 523 -0.95 15.41 -28.04
C ASN A 523 -0.61 16.82 -28.57
N HIS A 524 -0.05 17.69 -27.72
CA HIS A 524 0.43 19.00 -28.15
C HIS A 524 1.60 18.91 -29.12
N LEU A 525 2.59 18.07 -28.83
CA LEU A 525 3.75 17.87 -29.73
C LEU A 525 3.36 17.28 -31.08
N THR A 526 2.34 16.40 -31.13
CA THR A 526 1.83 15.84 -32.39
C THR A 526 1.09 16.87 -33.22
N ASN A 527 0.22 17.68 -32.60
CA ASN A 527 -0.82 18.43 -33.32
C ASN A 527 -0.51 19.93 -33.47
N SER A 528 0.38 20.49 -32.65
CA SER A 528 0.66 21.93 -32.66
C SER A 528 1.62 22.31 -33.79
N LEU A 529 1.24 23.32 -34.58
CA LEU A 529 2.03 23.88 -35.70
C LEU A 529 3.43 24.34 -35.25
N GLU A 530 3.55 24.87 -34.03
CA GLU A 530 4.83 25.31 -33.43
C GLU A 530 5.74 24.13 -33.08
N SER A 531 5.16 22.94 -32.85
CA SER A 531 5.86 21.72 -32.45
C SER A 531 6.07 20.73 -33.61
N THR A 532 5.39 20.90 -34.74
CA THR A 532 5.49 19.98 -35.90
C THR A 532 6.89 19.91 -36.50
N SER A 533 7.72 20.92 -36.25
CA SER A 533 9.14 20.93 -36.64
C SER A 533 10.05 20.10 -35.72
N ILE A 534 9.55 19.66 -34.56
CA ILE A 534 10.33 18.95 -33.54
C ILE A 534 10.03 17.45 -33.61
N SER A 535 11.04 16.66 -33.95
CA SER A 535 10.93 15.20 -33.86
C SER A 535 10.94 14.75 -32.40
N PHE A 536 10.00 13.88 -32.01
CA PHE A 536 9.94 13.36 -30.65
C PHE A 536 9.64 11.85 -30.60
N GLY A 537 10.07 11.22 -29.51
CA GLY A 537 9.70 9.86 -29.13
C GLY A 537 8.98 9.83 -27.79
N CYS A 538 8.32 8.71 -27.50
CA CYS A 538 7.58 8.49 -26.27
C CYS A 538 8.00 7.18 -25.63
N VAL A 539 8.24 7.19 -24.33
CA VAL A 539 8.42 6.00 -23.50
C VAL A 539 7.56 6.16 -22.25
N SER A 540 6.54 5.33 -22.16
CA SER A 540 5.67 5.19 -21.00
C SER A 540 5.60 3.74 -20.54
N GLU A 541 4.98 3.50 -19.40
CA GLU A 541 4.71 2.19 -18.82
C GLU A 541 3.93 1.25 -19.76
N TYR A 542 3.14 1.83 -20.68
CA TYR A 542 2.34 1.09 -21.67
C TYR A 542 3.06 0.93 -23.02
N THR A 543 4.27 1.49 -23.17
CA THR A 543 5.01 1.42 -24.43
C THR A 543 5.64 0.03 -24.60
N SER A 544 5.46 -0.59 -25.78
CA SER A 544 6.04 -1.90 -26.05
C SER A 544 7.57 -1.89 -25.97
N VAL A 545 8.19 -3.04 -25.68
CA VAL A 545 9.65 -3.16 -25.64
C VAL A 545 10.28 -2.77 -26.98
N LYS A 546 9.64 -3.15 -28.10
CA LYS A 546 10.09 -2.82 -29.46
C LYS A 546 10.09 -1.32 -29.72
N ASP A 547 9.00 -0.64 -29.35
CA ASP A 547 8.88 0.81 -29.55
C ASP A 547 9.78 1.59 -28.60
N THR A 548 9.96 1.09 -27.37
CA THR A 548 10.92 1.64 -26.40
C THR A 548 12.36 1.56 -26.94
N ALA A 549 12.76 0.41 -27.47
CA ALA A 549 14.08 0.23 -28.09
C ALA A 549 14.25 1.17 -29.30
N ARG A 550 13.22 1.31 -30.14
CA ARG A 550 13.22 2.23 -31.28
C ARG A 550 13.37 3.69 -30.83
N ALA A 551 12.59 4.13 -29.85
CA ALA A 551 12.62 5.50 -29.33
C ALA A 551 13.99 5.85 -28.74
N ARG A 552 14.59 4.92 -27.97
CA ARG A 552 15.94 5.08 -27.41
C ARG A 552 17.01 5.19 -28.50
N SER A 553 16.96 4.33 -29.52
CA SER A 553 17.88 4.38 -30.66
C SER A 553 17.72 5.66 -31.50
N HIS A 554 16.49 6.15 -31.66
CA HIS A 554 16.21 7.40 -32.36
C HIS A 554 16.72 8.63 -31.59
N LEU A 555 16.66 8.62 -30.25
CA LEU A 555 17.27 9.67 -29.43
C LEU A 555 18.80 9.66 -29.59
N LEU A 556 19.43 8.48 -29.48
CA LEU A 556 20.88 8.33 -29.59
C LEU A 556 21.43 8.78 -30.96
N SER A 557 20.73 8.42 -32.04
CA SER A 557 21.09 8.85 -33.41
C SER A 557 20.71 10.31 -33.69
N GLY A 558 20.00 10.98 -32.78
CA GLY A 558 19.53 12.36 -32.96
C GLY A 558 18.42 12.50 -34.01
N ARG A 559 17.76 11.39 -34.39
CA ARG A 559 16.53 11.43 -35.21
C ARG A 559 15.38 12.05 -34.43
N ASN A 560 15.25 11.69 -33.16
CA ASN A 560 14.34 12.33 -32.22
C ASN A 560 15.10 13.38 -31.42
N THR A 561 14.59 14.60 -31.46
CA THR A 561 15.13 15.72 -30.69
C THR A 561 14.70 15.61 -29.23
N ILE A 562 13.42 15.27 -29.01
CA ILE A 562 12.81 15.11 -27.69
C ILE A 562 12.50 13.63 -27.41
N LEU A 563 12.69 13.19 -26.18
CA LEU A 563 12.10 11.96 -25.66
C LEU A 563 11.19 12.29 -24.46
N LEU A 564 9.89 12.02 -24.60
CA LEU A 564 8.97 12.06 -23.47
C LEU A 564 9.12 10.78 -22.65
N TYR A 565 9.33 10.91 -21.35
CA TYR A 565 9.56 9.79 -20.45
C TYR A 565 8.72 9.93 -19.17
N THR A 566 7.93 8.91 -18.83
CA THR A 566 7.08 8.93 -17.63
C THR A 566 7.83 8.46 -16.39
N GLU A 567 7.47 9.01 -15.23
CA GLU A 567 7.96 8.54 -13.92
C GLU A 567 7.66 7.07 -13.69
N ARG A 568 6.44 6.62 -14.03
CA ARG A 568 6.04 5.21 -13.90
C ARG A 568 6.88 4.27 -14.76
N ALA A 569 7.26 4.68 -15.98
CA ALA A 569 8.18 3.88 -16.80
C ALA A 569 9.56 3.78 -16.13
N HIS A 570 10.02 4.82 -15.46
CA HIS A 570 11.25 4.77 -14.66
C HIS A 570 11.12 3.90 -13.42
N HIS A 571 9.97 3.98 -12.74
CA HIS A 571 9.63 3.17 -11.58
C HIS A 571 9.73 1.67 -11.89
N HIS A 572 9.08 1.19 -12.95
CA HIS A 572 9.00 -0.24 -13.27
C HIS A 572 10.20 -0.80 -14.04
N PHE A 573 10.89 0.00 -14.86
CA PHE A 573 11.92 -0.54 -15.76
C PHE A 573 13.34 -0.04 -15.49
N ARG A 574 13.50 1.12 -14.82
CA ARG A 574 14.81 1.79 -14.61
C ARG A 574 15.65 1.83 -15.90
N TYR A 575 15.07 2.31 -17.00
CA TYR A 575 15.79 2.36 -18.27
C TYR A 575 16.96 3.35 -18.21
N LYS A 576 18.17 2.87 -18.52
CA LYS A 576 19.34 3.72 -18.77
C LYS A 576 19.30 4.24 -20.20
N ILE A 577 18.93 5.51 -20.39
CA ILE A 577 18.75 6.12 -21.70
C ILE A 577 20.05 6.82 -22.11
N LYS A 578 20.59 6.46 -23.28
CA LYS A 578 21.83 7.03 -23.84
C LYS A 578 21.50 8.19 -24.79
N GLY A 579 22.43 9.14 -24.91
CA GLY A 579 22.29 10.29 -25.83
C GLY A 579 21.48 11.47 -25.27
N VAL A 580 21.28 11.51 -23.94
CA VAL A 580 20.63 12.66 -23.27
C VAL A 580 21.68 13.76 -23.07
N ARG A 581 21.36 14.98 -23.52
CA ARG A 581 22.21 16.18 -23.38
C ARG A 581 21.56 17.26 -22.51
N LYS A 582 20.24 17.25 -22.40
CA LYS A 582 19.46 18.18 -21.57
C LYS A 582 18.30 17.44 -20.94
N VAL A 583 18.08 17.64 -19.65
CA VAL A 583 16.93 17.11 -18.93
C VAL A 583 15.99 18.25 -18.60
N ILE A 584 14.71 18.05 -18.89
CA ILE A 584 13.63 18.96 -18.52
C ILE A 584 12.61 18.17 -17.72
N PHE A 585 12.55 18.42 -16.42
CA PHE A 585 11.51 17.90 -15.56
C PHE A 585 10.27 18.76 -15.75
N TYR A 586 9.22 18.16 -16.34
CA TYR A 586 7.90 18.77 -16.45
C TYR A 586 7.33 19.09 -15.05
N GLY A 587 7.65 18.24 -14.09
CA GLY A 587 7.54 18.51 -12.66
C GLY A 587 8.59 17.69 -11.91
N PRO A 588 8.90 18.04 -10.64
CA PRO A 588 9.82 17.26 -9.83
C PRO A 588 9.34 15.81 -9.65
N PRO A 589 10.26 14.81 -9.64
CA PRO A 589 9.92 13.42 -9.36
C PRO A 589 9.32 13.25 -7.95
N GLU A 590 8.44 12.26 -7.77
CA GLU A 590 7.96 11.90 -6.43
C GLU A 590 9.07 11.26 -5.60
N ASN A 591 9.80 10.31 -6.20
CA ASN A 591 10.93 9.67 -5.56
C ASN A 591 12.21 10.52 -5.71
N PRO A 592 12.86 10.94 -4.61
CA PRO A 592 14.09 11.74 -4.68
C PRO A 592 15.25 11.05 -5.40
N ILE A 593 15.31 9.71 -5.37
CA ILE A 593 16.36 8.93 -6.04
C ILE A 593 16.33 9.15 -7.56
N PHE A 594 15.13 9.33 -8.13
CA PHE A 594 14.96 9.50 -9.58
C PHE A 594 15.55 10.80 -10.09
N TRP A 595 15.67 11.82 -9.24
CA TRP A 595 16.38 13.04 -9.62
C TRP A 595 17.80 12.70 -10.05
N ASN A 596 18.52 11.97 -9.21
CA ASN A 596 19.92 11.60 -9.44
C ASN A 596 20.05 10.65 -10.63
N GLU A 597 19.19 9.63 -10.72
CA GLU A 597 19.23 8.65 -11.81
C GLU A 597 18.96 9.28 -13.18
N ILE A 598 17.97 10.19 -13.26
CA ILE A 598 17.61 10.87 -14.51
C ILE A 598 18.68 11.89 -14.89
N VAL A 599 19.20 12.67 -13.93
CA VAL A 599 20.29 13.62 -14.18
C VAL A 599 21.57 12.89 -14.60
N ALA A 600 21.83 11.70 -14.03
CA ALA A 600 22.97 10.87 -14.41
C ALA A 600 22.94 10.41 -15.87
N MET A 601 21.77 10.40 -16.53
CA MET A 601 21.67 10.11 -17.97
C MET A 601 22.44 11.11 -18.84
N LEU A 602 22.71 12.33 -18.35
CA LEU A 602 23.53 13.35 -19.03
C LEU A 602 24.99 12.93 -19.22
N GLY A 603 25.51 12.06 -18.35
CA GLY A 603 26.91 11.61 -18.38
C GLY A 603 27.14 10.35 -19.22
N ILE A 604 26.10 9.64 -19.63
CA ILE A 604 26.24 8.30 -20.21
C ILE A 604 26.80 8.37 -21.64
N ASN A 605 28.03 7.84 -21.83
CA ASN A 605 28.73 7.70 -23.11
C ASN A 605 28.97 9.02 -23.86
N ARG A 606 29.10 10.14 -23.14
CA ARG A 606 29.30 11.45 -23.78
C ARG A 606 30.64 11.54 -24.54
N ASP A 607 31.69 10.92 -24.00
CA ASP A 607 33.02 10.89 -24.60
C ASP A 607 33.02 10.21 -25.98
N LEU A 608 32.15 9.22 -26.18
CA LEU A 608 31.96 8.50 -27.43
C LEU A 608 31.07 9.26 -28.44
N ILE A 609 30.23 10.18 -27.96
CA ILE A 609 29.25 10.91 -28.77
C ILE A 609 29.82 12.25 -29.27
N ASP A 610 30.56 12.97 -28.41
CA ASP A 610 31.02 14.34 -28.72
C ASP A 610 32.49 14.38 -29.22
N GLY A 611 33.22 13.26 -29.22
CA GLY A 611 34.57 13.14 -29.82
C GLY A 611 35.64 14.07 -29.22
N SER A 612 35.33 14.75 -28.11
CA SER A 612 36.17 15.73 -27.43
C SER A 612 36.16 15.44 -25.94
N VAL A 613 37.36 15.39 -25.36
CA VAL A 613 37.63 15.20 -23.92
C VAL A 613 37.28 16.46 -23.10
N ASN A 614 36.90 17.57 -23.76
CA ASN A 614 36.59 18.85 -23.12
C ASN A 614 35.10 19.24 -23.24
N GLY A 615 34.32 18.84 -22.21
CA GLY A 615 33.68 19.82 -21.33
C GLY A 615 32.42 20.56 -21.79
N GLY A 616 31.42 19.89 -22.34
CA GLY A 616 30.09 20.50 -22.41
C GLY A 616 29.37 20.45 -21.04
N LYS A 617 28.80 21.57 -20.57
CA LYS A 617 28.00 21.58 -19.33
C LYS A 617 26.69 20.80 -19.53
N GLY A 618 26.32 19.95 -18.58
CA GLY A 618 24.98 19.37 -18.53
C GLY A 618 23.96 20.40 -18.04
N SER A 619 22.70 20.28 -18.46
CA SER A 619 21.62 21.13 -17.94
C SER A 619 20.41 20.30 -17.55
N ALA A 620 20.01 20.44 -16.29
CA ALA A 620 18.76 19.92 -15.74
C ALA A 620 17.87 21.11 -15.36
N ARG A 621 16.66 21.17 -15.89
CA ARG A 621 15.69 22.22 -15.55
C ARG A 621 14.42 21.59 -15.01
N ALA A 622 13.89 22.07 -13.89
CA ALA A 622 12.65 21.57 -13.31
C ALA A 622 11.63 22.69 -13.11
N MET A 623 10.42 22.48 -13.61
CA MET A 623 9.31 23.39 -13.35
C MET A 623 8.61 22.99 -12.05
N PHE A 624 8.23 23.96 -11.22
CA PHE A 624 7.51 23.70 -9.98
C PHE A 624 6.54 24.83 -9.65
N SER A 625 5.51 24.51 -8.87
CA SER A 625 4.63 25.49 -8.25
C SER A 625 4.64 25.38 -6.73
N LYS A 626 3.90 26.27 -6.07
CA LYS A 626 3.65 26.21 -4.62
C LYS A 626 2.92 24.93 -4.16
N TRP A 627 2.37 24.15 -5.07
CA TRP A 627 1.66 22.90 -4.74
C TRP A 627 2.59 21.68 -4.76
N ASP A 628 3.81 21.82 -5.29
CA ASP A 628 4.82 20.75 -5.37
C ASP A 628 5.74 20.69 -4.14
N VAL A 629 5.41 21.39 -3.03
CA VAL A 629 6.28 21.55 -1.85
C VAL A 629 6.88 20.24 -1.36
N LEU A 630 6.06 19.18 -1.26
CA LEU A 630 6.52 17.89 -0.75
C LEU A 630 7.57 17.25 -1.67
N LYS A 631 7.39 17.35 -2.99
CA LYS A 631 8.35 16.80 -3.97
C LYS A 631 9.62 17.65 -3.97
N LEU A 632 9.45 18.96 -3.96
CA LEU A 632 10.55 19.92 -3.99
C LEU A 632 11.41 19.80 -2.73
N GLU A 633 10.80 19.69 -1.55
CA GLU A 633 11.51 19.52 -0.27
C GLU A 633 12.50 18.35 -0.30
N ARG A 634 12.12 17.23 -0.93
CA ARG A 634 12.98 16.05 -1.03
C ARG A 634 14.19 16.26 -1.94
N ILE A 635 14.05 17.13 -2.95
CA ILE A 635 15.09 17.41 -3.94
C ILE A 635 16.00 18.54 -3.48
N VAL A 636 15.43 19.65 -2.99
CA VAL A 636 16.20 20.84 -2.61
C VAL A 636 16.52 20.90 -1.12
N GLY A 637 15.89 20.07 -0.30
CA GLY A 637 16.09 20.01 1.15
C GLY A 637 15.11 20.88 1.96
N THR A 638 14.86 20.46 3.19
CA THR A 638 13.91 21.08 4.14
C THR A 638 14.24 22.55 4.44
N ASP A 639 15.52 22.91 4.51
CA ASP A 639 15.92 24.29 4.83
C ASP A 639 15.78 25.25 3.64
N ARG A 640 15.92 24.75 2.42
CA ARG A 640 15.94 25.57 1.18
C ARG A 640 14.54 25.75 0.59
N VAL A 641 13.66 24.75 0.73
CA VAL A 641 12.33 24.74 0.09
C VAL A 641 11.49 25.97 0.46
N GLY A 642 11.59 26.43 1.71
CA GLY A 642 10.88 27.62 2.17
C GLY A 642 11.28 28.87 1.38
N ARG A 643 12.56 29.02 1.03
CA ARG A 643 13.06 30.14 0.23
C ARG A 643 12.55 30.05 -1.20
N LEU A 644 12.61 28.88 -1.85
CA LEU A 644 12.14 28.72 -3.24
C LEU A 644 10.65 29.06 -3.41
N ILE A 645 9.84 28.80 -2.38
CA ILE A 645 8.40 29.09 -2.43
C ILE A 645 8.11 30.55 -2.09
N SER A 646 8.74 31.10 -1.05
CA SER A 646 8.40 32.42 -0.50
C SER A 646 9.19 33.59 -1.09
N ASP A 647 10.28 33.33 -1.81
CA ASP A 647 11.13 34.39 -2.34
C ASP A 647 10.42 35.19 -3.44
N GLY A 648 10.36 36.50 -3.28
CA GLY A 648 9.79 37.44 -4.25
C GLY A 648 10.83 37.97 -5.26
N ALA A 649 12.12 37.62 -5.10
CA ALA A 649 13.21 38.18 -5.90
C ALA A 649 13.32 37.62 -7.32
N GLY A 650 12.68 36.47 -7.61
CA GLY A 650 12.65 35.90 -8.96
C GLY A 650 11.94 34.54 -9.06
N ASP A 651 11.71 34.09 -10.29
CA ASP A 651 11.07 32.80 -10.61
C ASP A 651 12.06 31.76 -11.17
N VAL A 652 13.35 32.07 -11.17
CA VAL A 652 14.43 31.21 -11.69
C VAL A 652 15.48 31.06 -10.59
N PHE A 653 15.73 29.82 -10.18
CA PHE A 653 16.69 29.48 -9.14
C PHE A 653 17.76 28.55 -9.72
N ASP A 654 18.99 29.02 -9.83
CA ASP A 654 20.11 28.25 -10.37
C ASP A 654 21.00 27.71 -9.24
N PHE A 655 21.27 26.41 -9.28
CA PHE A 655 22.24 25.71 -8.45
C PHE A 655 23.36 25.20 -9.36
N VAL A 656 24.60 25.50 -8.97
CA VAL A 656 25.83 25.16 -9.70
C VAL A 656 26.57 24.06 -8.97
#